data_AF-A0A7G6SJ95-F1
#
_entry.id   AF-A0A7G6SJ95-F1
#
_cell.length_a   1.000
_cell.length_b   1.000
_cell.length_c   1.000
_cell.angle_alpha   90.00
_cell.angle_beta   90.00
_cell.angle_gamma   90.00
#
_symmetry.space_group_name_H-M   'P 1'
#
loop_
_entity.id
_entity.type
_entity.pdbx_description
1 polymer ?
#
loop_
_entity_poly.entity_id
_entity_poly.type
_entity_poly.pdbx_seq_one_letter_code
_entity_poly.pdbx_strand_id
1 'polypeptide(L)'
;MGAGHELKALKTASNEAERKIADVCAELEKNIRGKIPVVLNGHFTLLAAMQPKDAFFDAAKSVFVNVAPFTTVLTGMATFASTTAENLAQELPVFTYTSSDVQDSGPAVAEQLNKYIHETERLVALVEWWNSHRQFFAAGWKELIGVKSKDGDYPAESLEGKLATLEAALEKATPLDNLAKALNDVATEADKWLPIYEKQCVREAVAVALEPLKELRQLVATETASSRSSLSGRIKKILERIHFRERLSFQDAALEKKTVQIAASFDHGFRIDASVVANSSWLRAILWAFVLALREQAIEDTGINPFPIMLFDDPQVTFDPRNKRKWAEEIARLGNTDPAHPTGAQVLLITHERQFFQMLVNSEKLNGKQGLVVRLCESSKVATVIYGDSLARAYQGAIDSNEDEQGHTYVLKVRTYCEDLLKIMLRAEGPEISGMSLEALMSVLKLRQEGSVPPFSNPSFKNLLNTIGGGAGGKPMQWINESHHKLDGTIGVAQAMDVNVFWETKVQSLLHTCFKIFIEYEAHVGEPRLFAWMDNIVELPTSNAAHIKTLQFQHTGVAAAAKTDGRAGDGLIMISDLSQAQKLTLYNHDAYQLSAGTLDPVADIGDVIIVSNYAKIHERSLVVTSFEHQLLARRYNETEIHPHIAVLTGQSIDPTALVQPVIAPKERILMRKVVGTLFAKNKLPLPPKDDNVEFIALPDFLVIQSMLQDAKLFQVEGRSAEPIALNGQYIITQQFNTANVTASQLDGRMVIAVDESGARYFKRLRCQQSIIVLESINADGVQHLHNYSVLTGPLAYPK
;
A
#
# COMPACT_ATOMS: atom_id res chain seq x y z
N MET A 1 105.66 -69.59 -83.73
CA MET A 1 105.69 -68.62 -82.62
C MET A 1 105.82 -67.23 -83.25
N GLY A 2 104.93 -66.25 -83.12
CA GLY A 2 103.69 -66.18 -82.36
C GLY A 2 102.78 -65.08 -82.93
N ALA A 3 101.68 -65.51 -83.57
CA ALA A 3 100.59 -64.64 -84.03
C ALA A 3 99.95 -63.83 -82.88
N GLY A 4 100.12 -64.26 -81.63
CA GLY A 4 99.71 -63.51 -80.44
C GLY A 4 100.52 -62.22 -80.19
N HIS A 5 101.76 -62.12 -80.68
CA HIS A 5 102.57 -60.91 -80.53
C HIS A 5 102.19 -59.85 -81.58
N GLU A 6 101.87 -60.29 -82.79
CA GLU A 6 101.43 -59.44 -83.90
C GLU A 6 100.01 -58.90 -83.69
N LEU A 7 99.08 -59.74 -83.20
CA LEU A 7 97.73 -59.29 -82.84
C LEU A 7 97.75 -58.29 -81.67
N LYS A 8 98.67 -58.45 -80.70
CA LYS A 8 98.83 -57.51 -79.59
C LYS A 8 99.43 -56.20 -80.05
N ALA A 9 100.43 -56.23 -80.93
CA ALA A 9 101.00 -55.03 -81.56
C ALA A 9 99.99 -54.28 -82.44
N LEU A 10 99.17 -55.00 -83.22
CA LEU A 10 98.08 -54.42 -84.01
C LEU A 10 96.99 -53.79 -83.12
N LYS A 11 96.62 -54.43 -82.00
CA LYS A 11 95.70 -53.83 -81.03
C LYS A 11 96.29 -52.58 -80.36
N THR A 12 97.58 -52.58 -80.02
CA THR A 12 98.24 -51.39 -79.47
C THR A 12 98.31 -50.25 -80.49
N ALA A 13 98.65 -50.56 -81.74
CA ALA A 13 98.67 -49.59 -82.83
C ALA A 13 97.27 -49.07 -83.20
N SER A 14 96.25 -49.92 -83.17
CA SER A 14 94.84 -49.54 -83.37
C SER A 14 94.36 -48.61 -82.26
N ASN A 15 94.65 -48.93 -80.99
CA ASN A 15 94.29 -48.08 -79.86
C ASN A 15 95.04 -46.74 -79.87
N GLU A 16 96.31 -46.72 -80.29
CA GLU A 16 97.05 -45.46 -80.49
C GLU A 16 96.52 -44.64 -81.67
N ALA A 17 96.08 -45.29 -82.76
CA ALA A 17 95.46 -44.63 -83.89
C ALA A 17 94.10 -44.04 -83.53
N GLU A 18 93.23 -44.81 -82.84
CA GLU A 18 91.95 -44.32 -82.31
C GLU A 18 92.13 -43.16 -81.34
N ARG A 19 93.12 -43.24 -80.45
CA ARG A 19 93.44 -42.16 -79.51
C ARG A 19 93.94 -40.90 -80.23
N LYS A 20 94.83 -41.04 -81.22
CA LYS A 20 95.28 -39.90 -82.05
C LYS A 20 94.14 -39.28 -82.83
N ILE A 21 93.22 -40.08 -83.39
CA ILE A 21 92.03 -39.57 -84.08
C ILE A 21 91.13 -38.82 -83.09
N ALA A 22 90.91 -39.37 -81.89
CA ALA A 22 90.11 -38.71 -80.87
C ALA A 22 90.73 -37.38 -80.40
N ASP A 23 92.05 -37.33 -80.19
CA ASP A 23 92.78 -36.12 -79.81
C ASP A 23 92.68 -35.04 -80.91
N VAL A 24 92.85 -35.42 -82.19
CA VAL A 24 92.70 -34.50 -83.33
C VAL A 24 91.26 -34.01 -83.48
N CYS A 25 90.26 -34.90 -83.33
CA CYS A 25 88.85 -34.51 -83.40
C CYS A 25 88.47 -33.56 -82.26
N ALA A 26 88.94 -33.81 -81.04
CA ALA A 26 88.69 -32.94 -79.90
C ALA A 26 89.38 -31.56 -80.05
N GLU A 27 90.60 -31.52 -80.61
CA GLU A 27 91.29 -30.26 -80.90
C GLU A 27 90.56 -29.45 -81.99
N LEU A 28 90.06 -30.11 -83.04
CA LEU A 28 89.24 -29.47 -84.07
C LEU A 28 87.91 -28.95 -83.51
N GLU A 29 87.19 -29.74 -82.72
CA GLU A 29 85.95 -29.31 -82.07
C GLU A 29 86.21 -28.07 -81.19
N LYS A 30 87.27 -28.12 -80.37
CA LYS A 30 87.66 -27.02 -79.49
C LYS A 30 88.01 -25.75 -80.28
N ASN A 31 88.69 -25.89 -81.42
CA ASN A 31 89.02 -24.78 -82.30
C ASN A 31 87.76 -24.17 -82.94
N ILE A 32 86.82 -24.98 -83.42
CA ILE A 32 85.54 -24.51 -83.97
C ILE A 32 84.73 -23.81 -82.88
N ARG A 33 84.58 -24.44 -81.72
CA ARG A 33 83.88 -23.87 -80.55
C ARG A 33 84.52 -22.57 -80.08
N GLY A 34 85.84 -22.46 -80.12
CA GLY A 34 86.59 -21.25 -79.78
C GLY A 34 86.35 -20.07 -80.74
N LYS A 35 85.79 -20.31 -81.94
CA LYS A 35 85.39 -19.27 -82.89
C LYS A 35 83.94 -18.83 -82.73
N ILE A 36 83.12 -19.57 -81.97
CA ILE A 36 81.74 -19.21 -81.67
C ILE A 36 81.73 -18.24 -80.46
N PRO A 37 81.00 -17.11 -80.53
CA PRO A 37 80.86 -16.19 -79.40
C PRO A 37 80.36 -16.90 -78.14
N VAL A 38 81.02 -16.67 -77.00
CA VAL A 38 80.76 -17.37 -75.72
C VAL A 38 79.30 -17.28 -75.28
N VAL A 39 78.61 -16.18 -75.60
CA VAL A 39 77.19 -15.95 -75.26
C VAL A 39 76.25 -16.97 -75.94
N LEU A 40 76.64 -17.49 -77.11
CA LEU A 40 75.81 -18.45 -77.85
C LEU A 40 75.95 -19.89 -77.34
N ASN A 41 76.97 -20.20 -76.53
CA ASN A 41 77.23 -21.58 -76.07
C ASN A 41 76.06 -22.17 -75.27
N GLY A 42 75.38 -21.36 -74.45
CA GLY A 42 74.22 -21.80 -73.67
C GLY A 42 72.95 -22.03 -74.51
N HIS A 43 72.89 -21.49 -75.73
CA HIS A 43 71.74 -21.57 -76.63
C HIS A 43 72.04 -22.38 -77.90
N PHE A 44 73.26 -22.92 -78.02
CA PHE A 44 73.75 -23.52 -79.26
C PHE A 44 72.83 -24.64 -79.75
N THR A 45 72.50 -25.61 -78.89
CA THR A 45 71.61 -26.73 -79.25
C THR A 45 70.22 -26.26 -79.65
N LEU A 46 69.69 -25.23 -78.96
CA LEU A 46 68.37 -24.67 -79.26
C LEU A 46 68.37 -23.97 -80.63
N LEU A 47 69.37 -23.14 -80.91
CA LEU A 47 69.49 -22.42 -82.17
C LEU A 47 69.83 -23.37 -83.34
N ALA A 48 70.66 -24.38 -83.09
CA ALA A 48 71.00 -25.42 -84.06
C ALA A 48 69.80 -26.27 -84.48
N ALA A 49 68.78 -26.41 -83.63
CA ALA A 49 67.52 -27.08 -83.96
C ALA A 49 66.38 -26.13 -84.36
N MET A 50 66.53 -24.82 -84.12
CA MET A 50 65.46 -23.83 -84.26
C MET A 50 64.96 -23.71 -85.70
N GLN A 51 63.64 -23.76 -85.85
CA GLN A 51 62.94 -23.26 -87.02
C GLN A 51 62.31 -21.90 -86.67
N PRO A 52 62.70 -20.80 -87.33
CA PRO A 52 62.25 -19.46 -86.95
C PRO A 52 60.73 -19.27 -86.92
N LYS A 53 60.00 -19.90 -87.85
CA LYS A 53 58.52 -19.86 -87.89
C LYS A 53 57.89 -20.48 -86.65
N ASP A 54 58.32 -21.68 -86.31
CA ASP A 54 57.81 -22.43 -85.17
C ASP A 54 58.15 -21.69 -83.88
N ALA A 55 59.38 -21.17 -83.79
CA ALA A 55 59.82 -20.36 -82.65
C ALA A 55 58.99 -19.07 -82.45
N PHE A 56 58.56 -18.41 -83.54
CA PHE A 56 57.65 -17.25 -83.46
C PHE A 56 56.28 -17.66 -82.90
N PHE A 57 55.72 -18.74 -83.43
CA PHE A 57 54.41 -19.24 -83.02
C PHE A 57 54.40 -19.73 -81.56
N ASP A 58 55.41 -20.50 -81.18
CA ASP A 58 55.58 -21.02 -79.82
C ASP A 58 55.79 -19.87 -78.82
N ALA A 59 56.56 -18.84 -79.20
CA ALA A 59 56.74 -17.65 -78.39
C ALA A 59 55.40 -16.90 -78.19
N ALA A 60 54.61 -16.70 -79.25
CA ALA A 60 53.28 -16.09 -79.15
C ALA A 60 52.35 -16.88 -78.22
N LYS A 61 52.33 -18.21 -78.34
CA LYS A 61 51.55 -19.08 -77.44
C LYS A 61 52.03 -19.01 -75.99
N SER A 62 53.33 -18.99 -75.77
CA SER A 62 53.90 -18.95 -74.42
C SER A 62 53.50 -17.67 -73.66
N VAL A 63 53.30 -16.56 -74.37
CA VAL A 63 52.98 -15.26 -73.75
C VAL A 63 51.47 -15.02 -73.69
N PHE A 64 50.74 -15.30 -74.78
CA PHE A 64 49.35 -14.86 -74.94
C PHE A 64 48.31 -15.99 -74.89
N VAL A 65 48.72 -17.24 -74.69
CA VAL A 65 47.81 -18.40 -74.68
C VAL A 65 48.01 -19.25 -73.42
N ASN A 66 49.25 -19.61 -73.11
CA ASN A 66 49.56 -20.65 -72.11
C ASN A 66 49.75 -20.12 -70.67
N VAL A 67 49.50 -18.83 -70.43
CA VAL A 67 49.73 -18.18 -69.13
C VAL A 67 48.49 -17.43 -68.67
N ALA A 68 48.24 -17.39 -67.36
CA ALA A 68 47.17 -16.56 -66.79
C ALA A 68 47.47 -15.07 -67.01
N PRO A 69 46.48 -14.22 -67.37
CA PRO A 69 45.04 -14.47 -67.34
C PRO A 69 44.43 -15.09 -68.60
N PHE A 70 45.21 -15.38 -69.65
CA PHE A 70 44.71 -15.89 -70.93
C PHE A 70 44.14 -17.30 -70.85
N THR A 71 44.63 -18.14 -69.92
CA THR A 71 44.09 -19.49 -69.69
C THR A 71 42.81 -19.52 -68.86
N THR A 72 42.47 -18.44 -68.12
CA THR A 72 41.39 -18.46 -67.13
C THR A 72 40.28 -17.46 -67.41
N VAL A 73 40.63 -16.19 -67.64
CA VAL A 73 39.67 -15.07 -67.77
C VAL A 73 39.60 -14.58 -69.21
N LEU A 74 40.74 -14.44 -69.89
CA LEU A 74 40.84 -13.91 -71.24
C LEU A 74 40.92 -15.01 -72.31
N THR A 75 40.12 -16.08 -72.14
CA THR A 75 40.15 -17.27 -73.01
C THR A 75 39.76 -16.97 -74.47
N GLY A 76 38.91 -15.96 -74.69
CA GLY A 76 38.60 -15.45 -76.04
C GLY A 76 39.80 -14.77 -76.70
N MET A 77 40.61 -14.03 -75.93
CA MET A 77 41.83 -13.40 -76.43
C MET A 77 42.94 -14.42 -76.67
N ALA A 78 43.01 -15.48 -75.85
CA ALA A 78 43.91 -16.61 -76.08
C ALA A 78 43.63 -17.30 -77.42
N THR A 79 42.34 -17.57 -77.69
CA THR A 79 41.90 -18.15 -78.97
C THR A 79 42.29 -17.24 -80.14
N PHE A 80 42.01 -15.93 -80.04
CA PHE A 80 42.40 -14.95 -81.05
C PHE A 80 43.93 -14.91 -81.27
N ALA A 81 44.72 -14.79 -80.21
CA ALA A 81 46.18 -14.74 -80.28
C ALA A 81 46.76 -15.98 -80.96
N SER A 82 46.24 -17.17 -80.63
CA SER A 82 46.67 -18.42 -81.23
C SER A 82 46.37 -18.46 -82.73
N THR A 83 45.14 -18.13 -83.14
CA THR A 83 44.75 -18.16 -84.55
C THR A 83 45.49 -17.11 -85.37
N THR A 84 45.64 -15.89 -84.86
CA THR A 84 46.35 -14.81 -85.55
C THR A 84 47.85 -15.11 -85.65
N ALA A 85 48.47 -15.64 -84.61
CA ALA A 85 49.88 -16.06 -84.66
C ALA A 85 50.12 -17.21 -85.64
N GLU A 86 49.17 -18.15 -85.76
CA GLU A 86 49.25 -19.25 -86.73
C GLU A 86 49.20 -18.74 -88.17
N ASN A 87 48.26 -17.85 -88.47
CA ASN A 87 48.12 -17.22 -89.78
C ASN A 87 49.38 -16.42 -90.15
N LEU A 88 49.88 -15.58 -89.23
CA LEU A 88 51.10 -14.81 -89.46
C LEU A 88 52.33 -15.72 -89.65
N ALA A 89 52.42 -16.84 -88.93
CA ALA A 89 53.52 -17.79 -89.09
C ALA A 89 53.56 -18.42 -90.50
N GLN A 90 52.41 -18.59 -91.16
CA GLN A 90 52.34 -19.07 -92.54
C GLN A 90 52.97 -18.09 -93.53
N GLU A 91 52.81 -16.78 -93.30
CA GLU A 91 53.32 -15.71 -94.17
C GLU A 91 54.82 -15.39 -93.97
N LEU A 92 55.40 -15.83 -92.85
CA LEU A 92 56.82 -15.63 -92.59
C LEU A 92 57.71 -16.36 -93.62
N PRO A 93 58.95 -15.92 -93.84
CA PRO A 93 59.89 -16.65 -94.70
C PRO A 93 60.32 -17.97 -94.05
N VAL A 94 60.57 -19.01 -94.87
CA VAL A 94 61.02 -20.34 -94.41
C VAL A 94 62.56 -20.40 -94.42
N PHE A 95 63.15 -20.95 -93.36
CA PHE A 95 64.57 -21.28 -93.32
C PHE A 95 64.78 -22.70 -93.85
N THR A 96 65.55 -22.83 -94.93
CA THR A 96 65.98 -24.12 -95.47
C THR A 96 67.50 -24.22 -95.43
N TYR A 97 67.99 -25.37 -94.96
CA TYR A 97 69.41 -25.68 -94.94
C TYR A 97 69.56 -27.12 -95.44
N THR A 98 70.32 -27.29 -96.52
CA THR A 98 70.56 -28.59 -97.15
C THR A 98 71.97 -29.03 -96.79
N SER A 99 72.10 -30.15 -96.07
CA SER A 99 73.40 -30.74 -95.80
C SER A 99 74.04 -31.28 -97.08
N SER A 100 75.37 -31.28 -97.12
CA SER A 100 76.09 -32.23 -97.95
C SER A 100 76.02 -33.61 -97.26
N ASP A 101 75.70 -34.68 -97.99
CA ASP A 101 75.67 -36.04 -97.45
C ASP A 101 77.09 -36.43 -96.99
N VAL A 102 77.28 -36.59 -95.68
CA VAL A 102 78.47 -37.20 -95.12
C VAL A 102 78.20 -38.70 -94.99
N GLN A 103 78.96 -39.54 -95.69
CA GLN A 103 78.84 -40.99 -95.55
C GLN A 103 79.36 -41.42 -94.16
N ASP A 104 78.44 -41.78 -93.26
CA ASP A 104 78.69 -42.34 -91.93
C ASP A 104 79.35 -43.73 -92.03
N SER A 105 80.66 -43.74 -92.22
CA SER A 105 81.47 -44.98 -92.22
C SER A 105 82.77 -44.83 -91.40
N GLY A 106 82.85 -43.79 -90.56
CA GLY A 106 84.03 -43.46 -89.74
C GLY A 106 83.91 -43.87 -88.26
N PRO A 107 84.96 -43.67 -87.45
CA PRO A 107 84.90 -43.88 -85.99
C PRO A 107 83.92 -42.92 -85.30
N ALA A 108 83.25 -43.35 -84.23
CA ALA A 108 82.18 -42.58 -83.55
C ALA A 108 82.59 -41.15 -83.11
N VAL A 109 83.86 -40.91 -82.78
CA VAL A 109 84.35 -39.56 -82.40
C VAL A 109 84.40 -38.62 -83.61
N ALA A 110 84.66 -39.15 -84.81
CA ALA A 110 84.62 -38.38 -86.05
C ALA A 110 83.17 -38.06 -86.48
N GLU A 111 82.24 -38.99 -86.26
CA GLU A 111 80.80 -38.75 -86.48
C GLU A 111 80.27 -37.64 -85.56
N GLN A 112 80.67 -37.63 -84.29
CA GLN A 112 80.30 -36.56 -83.35
C GLN A 112 80.85 -35.20 -83.76
N LEU A 113 82.10 -35.12 -84.20
CA LEU A 113 82.67 -33.89 -84.73
C LEU A 113 81.95 -33.43 -86.00
N ASN A 114 81.66 -34.32 -86.94
CA ASN A 114 80.92 -33.99 -88.17
C ASN A 114 79.52 -33.47 -87.86
N LYS A 115 78.83 -34.07 -86.89
CA LYS A 115 77.55 -33.57 -86.40
C LYS A 115 77.68 -32.16 -85.81
N TYR A 116 78.72 -31.91 -85.01
CA TYR A 116 78.96 -30.58 -84.43
C TYR A 116 79.32 -29.53 -85.50
N ILE A 117 80.11 -29.90 -86.51
CA ILE A 117 80.41 -29.06 -87.69
C ILE A 117 79.10 -28.72 -88.41
N HIS A 118 78.27 -29.73 -88.70
CA HIS A 118 76.98 -29.55 -89.36
C HIS A 118 76.03 -28.62 -88.59
N GLU A 119 75.91 -28.81 -87.27
CA GLU A 119 75.12 -27.91 -86.41
C GLU A 119 75.67 -26.48 -86.41
N THR A 120 76.99 -26.31 -86.46
CA THR A 120 77.65 -25.01 -86.54
C THR A 120 77.43 -24.34 -87.90
N GLU A 121 77.53 -25.08 -89.00
CA GLU A 121 77.27 -24.59 -90.36
C GLU A 121 75.80 -24.18 -90.52
N ARG A 122 74.87 -25.00 -90.03
CA ARG A 122 73.45 -24.65 -89.98
C ARG A 122 73.22 -23.38 -89.18
N LEU A 123 73.90 -23.21 -88.05
CA LEU A 123 73.79 -22.01 -87.21
C LEU A 123 74.31 -20.77 -87.95
N VAL A 124 75.44 -20.86 -88.66
CA VAL A 124 75.96 -19.76 -89.49
C VAL A 124 74.96 -19.40 -90.58
N ALA A 125 74.43 -20.39 -91.30
CA ALA A 125 73.40 -20.18 -92.33
C ALA A 125 72.13 -19.54 -91.74
N LEU A 126 71.73 -19.93 -90.53
CA LEU A 126 70.58 -19.34 -89.83
C LEU A 126 70.83 -17.87 -89.48
N VAL A 127 72.03 -17.50 -89.05
CA VAL A 127 72.39 -16.10 -88.73
C VAL A 127 72.38 -15.23 -89.99
N GLU A 128 72.95 -15.73 -91.09
CA GLU A 128 72.94 -15.02 -92.38
C GLU A 128 71.51 -14.84 -92.89
N TRP A 129 70.70 -15.88 -92.81
CA TRP A 129 69.29 -15.83 -93.16
C TRP A 129 68.51 -14.84 -92.28
N TRP A 130 68.74 -14.87 -90.97
CA TRP A 130 68.07 -13.98 -90.01
C TRP A 130 68.37 -12.51 -90.26
N ASN A 131 69.62 -12.17 -90.60
CA ASN A 131 70.01 -10.79 -90.91
C ASN A 131 69.20 -10.20 -92.08
N SER A 132 68.83 -11.04 -93.06
CA SER A 132 68.04 -10.62 -94.22
C SER A 132 66.52 -10.61 -93.96
N HIS A 133 66.04 -11.41 -93.01
CA HIS A 133 64.59 -11.68 -92.84
C HIS A 133 63.98 -11.24 -91.51
N ARG A 134 64.77 -10.80 -90.51
CA ARG A 134 64.28 -10.40 -89.17
C ARG A 134 63.17 -9.33 -89.18
N GLN A 135 63.14 -8.48 -90.21
CA GLN A 135 62.14 -7.42 -90.34
C GLN A 135 60.71 -7.97 -90.52
N PHE A 136 60.55 -9.14 -91.16
CA PHE A 136 59.25 -9.80 -91.32
C PHE A 136 58.73 -10.33 -89.99
N PHE A 137 59.59 -10.87 -89.14
CA PHE A 137 59.23 -11.33 -87.79
C PHE A 137 58.88 -10.15 -86.86
N ALA A 138 59.63 -9.05 -86.95
CA ALA A 138 59.32 -7.83 -86.21
C ALA A 138 57.99 -7.20 -86.68
N ALA A 139 57.67 -7.28 -87.97
CA ALA A 139 56.39 -6.85 -88.51
C ALA A 139 55.25 -7.76 -88.02
N GLY A 140 55.41 -9.08 -88.06
CA GLY A 140 54.43 -10.04 -87.55
C GLY A 140 54.11 -9.83 -86.06
N TRP A 141 55.12 -9.55 -85.22
CA TRP A 141 54.88 -9.19 -83.81
C TRP A 141 54.10 -7.89 -83.65
N LYS A 142 54.43 -6.87 -84.45
CA LYS A 142 53.72 -5.59 -84.44
C LYS A 142 52.27 -5.71 -84.92
N GLU A 143 52.01 -6.62 -85.85
CA GLU A 143 50.67 -6.91 -86.35
C GLU A 143 49.83 -7.69 -85.32
N LEU A 144 50.41 -8.72 -84.69
CA LEU A 144 49.75 -9.48 -83.64
C LEU A 144 49.38 -8.62 -82.42
N ILE A 145 50.31 -7.79 -81.95
CA ILE A 145 50.09 -6.91 -80.79
C ILE A 145 49.19 -5.73 -81.17
N GLY A 146 49.40 -5.15 -82.36
CA GLY A 146 48.77 -3.92 -82.81
C GLY A 146 49.62 -2.70 -82.46
N VAL A 147 49.93 -1.88 -83.46
CA VAL A 147 50.63 -0.60 -83.25
C VAL A 147 49.61 0.52 -83.29
N LYS A 148 49.70 1.42 -82.31
CA LYS A 148 48.83 2.59 -82.19
C LYS A 148 48.89 3.45 -83.46
N SER A 149 47.74 3.72 -84.06
CA SER A 149 47.62 4.61 -85.21
C SER A 149 47.87 6.07 -84.83
N LYS A 150 48.04 6.96 -85.84
CA LYS A 150 48.26 8.40 -85.60
C LYS A 150 47.07 9.08 -84.91
N ASP A 151 45.87 8.51 -85.04
CA ASP A 151 44.65 9.02 -84.42
C ASP A 151 44.45 8.49 -82.99
N GLY A 152 45.37 7.63 -82.50
CA GLY A 152 45.39 7.14 -81.13
C GLY A 152 44.68 5.79 -80.94
N ASP A 153 44.09 5.22 -81.99
CA ASP A 153 43.38 3.94 -81.92
C ASP A 153 44.26 2.76 -82.32
N TYR A 154 44.00 1.59 -81.72
CA TYR A 154 44.62 0.32 -82.10
C TYR A 154 43.79 -0.38 -83.19
N PRO A 155 44.41 -1.14 -84.10
CA PRO A 155 43.68 -1.93 -85.09
C PRO A 155 42.71 -2.91 -84.44
N ALA A 156 41.45 -2.97 -84.88
CA ALA A 156 40.41 -3.80 -84.26
C ALA A 156 40.72 -5.31 -84.27
N GLU A 157 41.47 -5.78 -85.28
CA GLU A 157 41.97 -7.15 -85.39
C GLU A 157 43.42 -7.27 -84.88
N SER A 158 43.68 -6.70 -83.71
CA SER A 158 44.93 -6.87 -82.95
C SER A 158 44.64 -7.08 -81.47
N LEU A 159 45.60 -7.57 -80.70
CA LEU A 159 45.40 -7.84 -79.27
C LEU A 159 44.99 -6.57 -78.49
N GLU A 160 45.66 -5.45 -78.73
CA GLU A 160 45.33 -4.16 -78.10
C GLU A 160 43.95 -3.64 -78.54
N GLY A 161 43.56 -3.85 -79.80
CA GLY A 161 42.22 -3.47 -80.29
C GLY A 161 41.09 -4.28 -79.65
N LYS A 162 41.30 -5.60 -79.47
CA LYS A 162 40.35 -6.45 -78.73
C LYS A 162 40.30 -6.07 -77.24
N LEU A 163 41.42 -5.66 -76.65
CA LEU A 163 41.48 -5.22 -75.25
C LEU A 163 40.68 -3.92 -75.05
N ALA A 164 40.91 -2.92 -75.91
CA ALA A 164 40.15 -1.67 -75.88
C ALA A 164 38.64 -1.90 -76.07
N THR A 165 38.25 -2.87 -76.90
CA THR A 165 36.85 -3.25 -77.09
C THR A 165 36.25 -3.86 -75.81
N LEU A 166 37.01 -4.71 -75.12
CA LEU A 166 36.61 -5.31 -73.84
C LEU A 166 36.47 -4.24 -72.74
N GLU A 167 37.43 -3.32 -72.65
CA GLU A 167 37.39 -2.19 -71.71
C GLU A 167 36.15 -1.32 -71.94
N ALA A 168 35.86 -0.95 -73.18
CA ALA A 168 34.66 -0.18 -73.52
C ALA A 168 33.36 -0.94 -73.22
N ALA A 169 33.35 -2.27 -73.32
CA ALA A 169 32.20 -3.09 -72.95
C ALA A 169 32.00 -3.14 -71.42
N LEU A 170 33.10 -3.23 -70.65
CA LEU A 170 33.07 -3.19 -69.18
C LEU A 170 32.61 -1.82 -68.66
N GLU A 171 33.06 -0.73 -69.26
CA GLU A 171 32.57 0.63 -68.92
C GLU A 171 31.06 0.77 -69.15
N LYS A 172 30.55 0.23 -70.26
CA LYS A 172 29.10 0.24 -70.54
C LYS A 172 28.30 -0.65 -69.59
N ALA A 173 28.90 -1.71 -69.04
CA ALA A 173 28.27 -2.61 -68.08
C ALA A 173 28.30 -2.07 -66.63
N THR A 174 29.17 -1.12 -66.32
CA THR A 174 29.36 -0.54 -64.97
C THR A 174 28.06 -0.04 -64.32
N PRO A 175 27.12 0.64 -65.03
CA PRO A 175 25.84 1.03 -64.44
C PRO A 175 24.97 -0.16 -64.01
N LEU A 176 25.04 -1.29 -64.72
CA LEU A 176 24.28 -2.50 -64.39
C LEU A 176 24.86 -3.19 -63.15
N ASP A 177 26.18 -3.25 -63.02
CA ASP A 177 26.85 -3.78 -61.83
C ASP A 177 26.54 -2.94 -60.59
N ASN A 178 26.55 -1.60 -60.73
CA ASN A 178 26.17 -0.70 -59.66
C ASN A 178 24.69 -0.87 -59.25
N LEU A 179 23.80 -1.08 -60.22
CA LEU A 179 22.39 -1.36 -59.95
C LEU A 179 22.21 -2.70 -59.22
N ALA A 180 22.91 -3.75 -59.67
CA ALA A 180 22.86 -5.07 -59.03
C ALA A 180 23.36 -5.00 -57.58
N LYS A 181 24.45 -4.25 -57.33
CA LYS A 181 24.96 -4.01 -55.99
C LYS A 181 23.95 -3.25 -55.12
N ALA A 182 23.37 -2.17 -55.65
CA ALA A 182 22.35 -1.40 -54.92
C ALA A 182 21.11 -2.23 -54.60
N LEU A 183 20.65 -3.09 -55.52
CA LEU A 183 19.53 -4.02 -55.27
C LEU A 183 19.88 -5.04 -54.19
N ASN A 184 21.11 -5.54 -54.16
CA ASN A 184 21.56 -6.49 -53.14
C ASN A 184 21.67 -5.81 -51.76
N ASP A 185 22.15 -4.56 -51.72
CA ASP A 185 22.19 -3.75 -50.50
C ASP A 185 20.77 -3.47 -49.99
N VAL A 186 19.82 -3.13 -50.87
CA VAL A 186 18.40 -2.96 -50.53
C VAL A 186 17.77 -4.25 -50.00
N ALA A 187 18.03 -5.39 -50.63
CA ALA A 187 17.54 -6.68 -50.16
C ALA A 187 18.09 -6.99 -48.74
N THR A 188 19.38 -6.74 -48.51
CA THR A 188 20.02 -6.94 -47.22
C THR A 188 19.43 -6.03 -46.13
N GLU A 189 19.14 -4.77 -46.44
CA GLU A 189 18.49 -3.85 -45.50
C GLU A 189 17.02 -4.17 -45.29
N ALA A 190 16.31 -4.67 -46.31
CA ALA A 190 14.93 -5.15 -46.17
C ALA A 190 14.85 -6.36 -45.23
N ASP A 191 15.80 -7.31 -45.34
CA ASP A 191 15.90 -8.46 -44.43
C ASP A 191 16.17 -8.03 -42.97
N LYS A 192 16.94 -6.95 -42.76
CA LYS A 192 17.16 -6.36 -41.43
C LYS A 192 15.93 -5.61 -40.91
N TRP A 193 15.19 -4.94 -41.79
CA TRP A 193 14.02 -4.14 -41.43
C TRP A 193 12.80 -5.00 -41.10
N LEU A 194 12.60 -6.11 -41.80
CA LEU A 194 11.46 -7.01 -41.61
C LEU A 194 11.22 -7.42 -40.13
N PRO A 195 12.21 -7.92 -39.37
CA PRO A 195 12.00 -8.27 -37.96
C PRO A 195 11.75 -7.05 -37.06
N ILE A 196 12.21 -5.85 -37.45
CA ILE A 196 11.91 -4.60 -36.74
C ILE A 196 10.44 -4.21 -36.99
N TYR A 197 9.99 -4.29 -38.25
CA TYR A 197 8.63 -3.99 -38.65
C TYR A 197 7.62 -4.95 -37.98
N GLU A 198 7.89 -6.26 -38.00
CA GLU A 198 7.04 -7.24 -37.32
C GLU A 198 6.91 -6.95 -35.81
N LYS A 199 8.03 -6.64 -35.14
CA LYS A 199 8.01 -6.22 -33.73
C LYS A 199 7.26 -4.91 -33.52
N GLN A 200 7.35 -3.97 -34.45
CA GLN A 200 6.64 -2.70 -34.40
C GLN A 200 5.13 -2.91 -34.55
N CYS A 201 4.68 -3.77 -35.47
CA CYS A 201 3.27 -4.13 -35.61
C CYS A 201 2.72 -4.78 -34.33
N VAL A 202 3.49 -5.66 -33.67
CA VAL A 202 3.10 -6.23 -32.37
C VAL A 202 2.98 -5.13 -31.30
N ARG A 203 3.92 -4.18 -31.24
CA ARG A 203 3.87 -3.05 -30.30
C ARG A 203 2.68 -2.14 -30.55
N GLU A 204 2.36 -1.86 -31.80
CA GLU A 204 1.19 -1.08 -32.19
C GLU A 204 -0.11 -1.80 -31.83
N ALA A 205 -0.20 -3.11 -32.07
CA ALA A 205 -1.34 -3.92 -31.65
C ALA A 205 -1.52 -3.91 -30.12
N VAL A 206 -0.43 -4.00 -29.35
CA VAL A 206 -0.45 -3.85 -27.88
C VAL A 206 -0.89 -2.45 -27.49
N ALA A 207 -0.36 -1.40 -28.13
CA ALA A 207 -0.75 -0.02 -27.85
C ALA A 207 -2.26 0.22 -28.10
N VAL A 208 -2.78 -0.28 -29.21
CA VAL A 208 -4.23 -0.24 -29.53
C VAL A 208 -5.04 -1.01 -28.50
N ALA A 209 -4.60 -2.20 -28.08
CA ALA A 209 -5.30 -2.98 -27.06
C ALA A 209 -5.28 -2.33 -25.66
N LEU A 210 -4.25 -1.53 -25.35
CA LEU A 210 -4.13 -0.78 -24.09
C LEU A 210 -4.83 0.59 -24.14
N GLU A 211 -5.27 1.07 -25.30
CA GLU A 211 -5.93 2.38 -25.46
C GLU A 211 -7.15 2.54 -24.52
N PRO A 212 -8.05 1.55 -24.35
CA PRO A 212 -9.17 1.64 -23.42
C PRO A 212 -8.76 1.82 -21.95
N LEU A 213 -7.55 1.37 -21.56
CA LEU A 213 -7.06 1.55 -20.19
C LEU A 213 -6.67 3.01 -19.89
N LYS A 214 -6.41 3.84 -20.90
CA LYS A 214 -6.19 5.28 -20.69
C LYS A 214 -7.48 5.97 -20.23
N GLU A 215 -8.63 5.50 -20.70
CA GLU A 215 -9.95 5.99 -20.32
C GLU A 215 -10.44 5.42 -18.97
N LEU A 216 -9.86 4.30 -18.52
CA LEU A 216 -10.22 3.67 -17.24
C LEU A 216 -10.15 4.66 -16.06
N ARG A 217 -9.15 5.56 -16.04
CA ARG A 217 -9.06 6.56 -14.97
C ARG A 217 -10.22 7.56 -14.98
N GLN A 218 -10.69 7.95 -16.17
CA GLN A 218 -11.84 8.85 -16.32
C GLN A 218 -13.15 8.12 -16.02
N LEU A 219 -13.30 6.87 -16.49
CA LEU A 219 -14.44 6.01 -16.17
C LEU A 219 -14.52 5.74 -14.67
N VAL A 220 -13.42 5.36 -14.01
CA VAL A 220 -13.36 5.20 -12.54
C VAL A 220 -13.67 6.51 -11.83
N ALA A 221 -13.15 7.66 -12.30
CA ALA A 221 -13.46 8.95 -11.69
C ALA A 221 -14.95 9.33 -11.84
N THR A 222 -15.54 9.04 -12.99
CA THR A 222 -16.96 9.32 -13.31
C THR A 222 -17.87 8.40 -12.51
N GLU A 223 -17.54 7.11 -12.45
CA GLU A 223 -18.24 6.10 -11.65
C GLU A 223 -18.14 6.41 -10.15
N THR A 224 -16.96 6.81 -9.68
CA THR A 224 -16.75 7.24 -8.30
C THR A 224 -17.54 8.51 -7.97
N ALA A 225 -17.64 9.47 -8.91
CA ALA A 225 -18.42 10.69 -8.73
C ALA A 225 -19.94 10.44 -8.76
N SER A 226 -20.41 9.57 -9.66
CA SER A 226 -21.81 9.13 -9.74
C SER A 226 -22.22 8.37 -8.48
N SER A 227 -21.40 7.40 -8.06
CA SER A 227 -21.54 6.66 -6.81
C SER A 227 -21.56 7.60 -5.61
N ARG A 228 -20.71 8.65 -5.59
CA ARG A 228 -20.70 9.65 -4.51
C ARG A 228 -21.99 10.47 -4.44
N SER A 229 -22.50 10.93 -5.59
CA SER A 229 -23.75 11.71 -5.63
C SER A 229 -24.96 10.87 -5.21
N SER A 230 -25.05 9.62 -5.72
CA SER A 230 -26.06 8.65 -5.29
C SER A 230 -25.99 8.38 -3.78
N LEU A 231 -24.78 8.11 -3.28
CA LEU A 231 -24.52 7.82 -1.88
C LEU A 231 -24.89 9.02 -0.99
N SER A 232 -24.54 10.25 -1.37
CA SER A 232 -24.90 11.48 -0.66
C SER A 232 -26.43 11.64 -0.53
N GLY A 233 -27.17 11.41 -1.63
CA GLY A 233 -28.63 11.41 -1.62
C GLY A 233 -29.23 10.34 -0.70
N ARG A 234 -28.65 9.13 -0.69
CA ARG A 234 -29.06 8.03 0.20
C ARG A 234 -28.78 8.34 1.66
N ILE A 235 -27.57 8.83 2.00
CA ILE A 235 -27.19 9.26 3.35
C ILE A 235 -28.24 10.22 3.90
N LYS A 236 -28.64 11.24 3.13
CA LYS A 236 -29.65 12.20 3.54
C LYS A 236 -30.99 11.54 3.89
N LYS A 237 -31.49 10.65 3.02
CA LYS A 237 -32.75 9.92 3.25
C LYS A 237 -32.70 9.07 4.51
N ILE A 238 -31.60 8.34 4.73
CA ILE A 238 -31.45 7.49 5.91
C ILE A 238 -31.30 8.34 7.17
N LEU A 239 -30.55 9.44 7.13
CA LEU A 239 -30.38 10.37 8.24
C LEU A 239 -31.74 10.94 8.70
N GLU A 240 -32.64 11.27 7.76
CA GLU A 240 -34.01 11.71 8.07
C GLU A 240 -34.84 10.62 8.80
N ARG A 241 -34.58 9.34 8.54
CA ARG A 241 -35.21 8.21 9.25
C ARG A 241 -34.67 8.10 10.68
N ILE A 242 -33.34 8.12 10.86
CA ILE A 242 -32.70 7.78 12.15
C ILE A 242 -32.45 8.99 13.09
N HIS A 243 -32.56 10.22 12.60
CA HIS A 243 -32.31 11.43 13.37
C HIS A 243 -33.50 12.41 13.28
N PHE A 244 -33.77 13.17 14.33
CA PHE A 244 -34.77 14.25 14.27
C PHE A 244 -34.20 15.47 13.54
N ARG A 245 -35.02 16.13 12.70
CA ARG A 245 -34.54 17.29 11.93
C ARG A 245 -34.32 18.48 12.87
N GLU A 246 -33.09 18.95 12.95
CA GLU A 246 -32.68 20.16 13.66
C GLU A 246 -32.39 21.30 12.70
N ARG A 247 -31.85 22.42 13.20
CA ARG A 247 -31.42 23.56 12.36
C ARG A 247 -30.25 23.18 11.43
N LEU A 248 -29.41 22.23 11.83
CA LEU A 248 -28.31 21.74 11.01
C LEU A 248 -28.81 20.68 10.01
N SER A 249 -28.66 20.97 8.73
CA SER A 249 -29.06 20.08 7.63
C SER A 249 -27.83 19.50 6.93
N PHE A 250 -27.86 18.19 6.66
CA PHE A 250 -26.86 17.55 5.81
C PHE A 250 -26.99 18.07 4.37
N GLN A 251 -25.86 18.44 3.77
CA GLN A 251 -25.78 18.93 2.40
C GLN A 251 -25.08 17.93 1.49
N ASP A 252 -23.86 17.52 1.85
CA ASP A 252 -23.05 16.66 1.00
C ASP A 252 -22.02 15.85 1.79
N ALA A 253 -21.57 14.73 1.24
CA ALA A 253 -20.46 13.94 1.74
C ALA A 253 -19.41 13.77 0.64
N ALA A 254 -18.22 14.31 0.86
CA ALA A 254 -17.10 14.22 -0.07
C ALA A 254 -16.04 13.26 0.46
N LEU A 255 -15.74 12.22 -0.32
CA LEU A 255 -14.59 11.35 -0.09
C LEU A 255 -13.34 11.97 -0.74
N GLU A 256 -12.41 12.41 0.08
CA GLU A 256 -11.04 12.72 -0.30
C GLU A 256 -10.15 11.47 -0.15
N LYS A 257 -8.90 11.54 -0.64
CA LYS A 257 -7.99 10.38 -0.70
C LYS A 257 -7.79 9.62 0.63
N LYS A 258 -8.00 10.26 1.78
CA LYS A 258 -7.82 9.67 3.12
C LYS A 258 -8.86 10.11 4.16
N THR A 259 -9.86 10.92 3.78
CA THR A 259 -10.78 11.58 4.71
C THR A 259 -12.17 11.68 4.08
N VAL A 260 -13.20 11.59 4.91
CA VAL A 260 -14.58 11.88 4.51
C VAL A 260 -14.96 13.23 5.08
N GLN A 261 -15.13 14.22 4.21
CA GLN A 261 -15.64 15.52 4.58
C GLN A 261 -17.17 15.50 4.53
N ILE A 262 -17.80 15.95 5.60
CA ILE A 262 -19.25 16.00 5.71
C ILE A 262 -19.64 17.47 5.70
N ALA A 263 -20.29 17.93 4.65
CA ALA A 263 -20.80 19.28 4.56
C ALA A 263 -22.21 19.34 5.15
N ALA A 264 -22.42 20.29 6.06
CA ALA A 264 -23.71 20.64 6.60
C ALA A 264 -24.02 22.14 6.41
N SER A 265 -25.24 22.54 6.75
CA SER A 265 -25.71 23.90 6.58
C SER A 265 -26.83 24.24 7.56
N PHE A 266 -26.77 25.45 8.12
CA PHE A 266 -27.84 26.02 8.93
C PHE A 266 -28.85 26.83 8.10
N ASP A 267 -28.45 27.32 6.92
CA ASP A 267 -29.28 28.15 6.05
C ASP A 267 -28.85 28.04 4.58
N HIS A 268 -29.78 28.27 3.65
CA HIS A 268 -29.60 28.00 2.24
C HIS A 268 -28.40 28.78 1.64
N GLY A 269 -27.46 28.07 1.02
CA GLY A 269 -26.28 28.67 0.37
C GLY A 269 -24.98 28.61 1.18
N PHE A 270 -25.03 28.27 2.47
CA PHE A 270 -23.83 28.08 3.29
C PHE A 270 -23.44 26.61 3.40
N ARG A 271 -22.15 26.31 3.26
CA ARG A 271 -21.58 24.96 3.49
C ARG A 271 -20.48 25.07 4.54
N ILE A 272 -20.60 24.26 5.58
CA ILE A 272 -19.63 24.16 6.67
C ILE A 272 -19.30 22.70 6.90
N ASP A 273 -18.08 22.41 7.35
CA ASP A 273 -17.74 21.07 7.79
C ASP A 273 -18.56 20.75 9.05
N ALA A 274 -19.36 19.68 8.97
CA ALA A 274 -20.25 19.26 10.02
C ALA A 274 -19.49 18.82 11.27
N SER A 275 -18.25 18.31 11.14
CA SER A 275 -17.42 17.93 12.28
C SER A 275 -17.08 19.11 13.20
N VAL A 276 -17.15 20.35 12.69
CA VAL A 276 -16.78 21.56 13.44
C VAL A 276 -17.97 22.12 14.25
N VAL A 277 -19.20 21.77 13.87
CA VAL A 277 -20.41 22.41 14.43
C VAL A 277 -21.47 21.43 14.94
N ALA A 278 -21.43 20.16 14.54
CA ALA A 278 -22.41 19.16 14.91
C ALA A 278 -22.14 18.62 16.32
N ASN A 279 -23.19 18.17 17.01
CA ASN A 279 -23.05 17.43 18.26
C ASN A 279 -22.72 15.95 17.99
N SER A 280 -22.29 15.23 19.03
CA SER A 280 -21.92 13.81 18.93
C SER A 280 -23.07 12.91 18.46
N SER A 281 -24.32 13.19 18.86
CA SER A 281 -25.49 12.41 18.43
C SER A 281 -25.73 12.55 16.92
N TRP A 282 -25.55 13.75 16.36
CA TRP A 282 -25.72 14.02 14.94
C TRP A 282 -24.61 13.37 14.12
N LEU A 283 -23.35 13.46 14.60
CA LEU A 283 -22.21 12.78 13.99
C LEU A 283 -22.36 11.25 14.03
N ARG A 284 -22.88 10.69 15.12
CA ARG A 284 -23.15 9.25 15.21
C ARG A 284 -24.25 8.83 14.25
N ALA A 285 -25.31 9.63 14.12
CA ALA A 285 -26.38 9.38 13.19
C ALA A 285 -25.88 9.38 11.75
N ILE A 286 -25.06 10.36 11.35
CA ILE A 286 -24.57 10.41 9.96
C ILE A 286 -23.63 9.25 9.62
N LEU A 287 -22.84 8.77 10.58
CA LEU A 287 -22.02 7.56 10.39
C LEU A 287 -22.89 6.32 10.14
N TRP A 288 -23.96 6.14 10.92
CA TRP A 288 -24.90 5.05 10.68
C TRP A 288 -25.65 5.21 9.34
N ALA A 289 -26.04 6.43 9.00
CA ALA A 289 -26.65 6.72 7.69
C ALA A 289 -25.69 6.37 6.55
N PHE A 290 -24.40 6.64 6.69
CA PHE A 290 -23.37 6.27 5.72
C PHE A 290 -23.23 4.75 5.57
N VAL A 291 -23.10 4.01 6.67
CA VAL A 291 -23.00 2.54 6.64
C VAL A 291 -24.22 1.91 5.98
N LEU A 292 -25.43 2.37 6.33
CA LEU A 292 -26.66 1.86 5.74
C LEU A 292 -26.82 2.29 4.27
N ALA A 293 -26.35 3.48 3.90
CA ALA A 293 -26.38 3.95 2.52
C ALA A 293 -25.46 3.12 1.62
N LEU A 294 -24.27 2.76 2.12
CA LEU A 294 -23.36 1.84 1.43
C LEU A 294 -24.00 0.46 1.25
N ARG A 295 -24.68 -0.05 2.27
CA ARG A 295 -25.42 -1.31 2.18
C ARG A 295 -26.53 -1.23 1.13
N GLU A 296 -27.37 -0.19 1.16
CA GLU A 296 -28.46 -0.01 0.19
C GLU A 296 -27.91 0.15 -1.25
N GLN A 297 -26.78 0.82 -1.43
CA GLN A 297 -26.11 0.94 -2.73
C GLN A 297 -25.59 -0.41 -3.22
N ALA A 298 -24.89 -1.17 -2.36
CA ALA A 298 -24.38 -2.49 -2.73
C ALA A 298 -25.49 -3.49 -3.09
N ILE A 299 -26.66 -3.39 -2.44
CA ILE A 299 -27.84 -4.18 -2.79
C ILE A 299 -28.35 -3.82 -4.19
N GLU A 300 -28.41 -2.53 -4.50
CA GLU A 300 -28.86 -2.06 -5.82
C GLU A 300 -27.89 -2.48 -6.93
N ASP A 301 -26.58 -2.35 -6.69
CA ASP A 301 -25.54 -2.68 -7.67
C ASP A 301 -25.47 -4.18 -7.97
N THR A 302 -25.66 -5.02 -6.95
CA THR A 302 -25.52 -6.49 -7.08
C THR A 302 -26.84 -7.21 -7.31
N GLY A 303 -27.98 -6.56 -7.08
CA GLY A 303 -29.31 -7.15 -7.15
C GLY A 303 -29.61 -8.21 -6.07
N ILE A 304 -28.66 -8.46 -5.17
CA ILE A 304 -28.78 -9.40 -4.05
C ILE A 304 -28.37 -8.70 -2.74
N ASN A 305 -28.60 -9.33 -1.59
CA ASN A 305 -28.18 -8.77 -0.30
C ASN A 305 -26.80 -9.30 0.10
N PRO A 306 -25.70 -8.55 -0.12
CA PRO A 306 -24.35 -9.00 0.28
C PRO A 306 -24.14 -8.98 1.79
N PHE A 307 -25.03 -8.34 2.56
CA PHE A 307 -24.93 -8.22 4.01
C PHE A 307 -26.21 -8.78 4.68
N PRO A 308 -26.45 -10.10 4.62
CA PRO A 308 -27.65 -10.73 5.15
C PRO A 308 -27.67 -10.80 6.68
N ILE A 309 -26.51 -10.64 7.35
CA ILE A 309 -26.37 -10.66 8.80
C ILE A 309 -25.72 -9.35 9.24
N MET A 310 -26.29 -8.69 10.26
CA MET A 310 -25.75 -7.48 10.87
C MET A 310 -25.54 -7.69 12.37
N LEU A 311 -24.31 -7.53 12.82
CA LEU A 311 -23.93 -7.54 14.23
C LEU A 311 -23.78 -6.11 14.73
N PHE A 312 -24.61 -5.73 15.71
CA PHE A 312 -24.54 -4.44 16.38
C PHE A 312 -24.03 -4.63 17.80
N ASP A 313 -22.92 -3.97 18.13
CA ASP A 313 -22.36 -3.92 19.48
C ASP A 313 -22.52 -2.49 20.02
N ASP A 314 -23.40 -2.34 21.01
CA ASP A 314 -23.77 -1.07 21.63
C ASP A 314 -24.03 0.08 20.61
N PRO A 315 -24.93 -0.15 19.62
CA PRO A 315 -25.08 0.76 18.50
C PRO A 315 -25.66 2.14 18.91
N GLN A 316 -26.26 2.24 20.09
CA GLN A 316 -26.92 3.42 20.65
C GLN A 316 -25.98 4.40 21.38
N VAL A 317 -24.71 4.03 21.61
CA VAL A 317 -23.76 4.88 22.33
C VAL A 317 -23.62 6.24 21.63
N THR A 318 -23.57 7.33 22.42
CA THR A 318 -23.55 8.75 21.99
C THR A 318 -24.83 9.32 21.37
N PHE A 319 -25.88 8.52 21.15
CA PHE A 319 -27.17 9.08 20.73
C PHE A 319 -27.90 9.75 21.90
N ASP A 320 -28.51 10.90 21.61
CA ASP A 320 -29.43 11.53 22.55
C ASP A 320 -30.69 10.68 22.75
N PRO A 321 -31.35 10.71 23.92
CA PRO A 321 -32.52 9.86 24.21
C PRO A 321 -33.65 9.93 23.17
N ARG A 322 -33.84 11.09 22.52
CA ARG A 322 -34.81 11.26 21.44
C ARG A 322 -34.40 10.48 20.19
N ASN A 323 -33.15 10.59 19.77
CA ASN A 323 -32.64 9.93 18.57
C ASN A 323 -32.47 8.41 18.76
N LYS A 324 -32.23 7.93 20.00
CA LYS A 324 -32.20 6.49 20.32
C LYS A 324 -33.46 5.76 19.88
N ARG A 325 -34.63 6.38 20.00
CA ARG A 325 -35.90 5.77 19.59
C ARG A 325 -35.99 5.59 18.07
N LYS A 326 -35.69 6.63 17.29
CA LYS A 326 -35.65 6.55 15.81
C LYS A 326 -34.61 5.53 15.34
N TRP A 327 -33.50 5.42 16.05
CA TRP A 327 -32.49 4.42 15.78
C TRP A 327 -32.98 3.00 16.07
N ALA A 328 -33.68 2.77 17.19
CA ALA A 328 -34.31 1.50 17.49
C ALA A 328 -35.37 1.11 16.44
N GLU A 329 -36.18 2.07 15.98
CA GLU A 329 -37.16 1.88 14.90
C GLU A 329 -36.51 1.40 13.61
N GLU A 330 -35.38 2.00 13.20
CA GLU A 330 -34.66 1.57 12.00
C GLU A 330 -34.04 0.17 12.14
N ILE A 331 -33.48 -0.17 13.31
CA ILE A 331 -32.99 -1.53 13.60
C ILE A 331 -34.15 -2.53 13.54
N ALA A 332 -35.29 -2.22 14.16
CA ALA A 332 -36.48 -3.07 14.13
C ALA A 332 -37.00 -3.26 12.70
N ARG A 333 -37.02 -2.19 11.89
CA ARG A 333 -37.38 -2.25 10.47
C ARG A 333 -36.49 -3.22 9.70
N LEU A 334 -35.17 -3.17 9.90
CA LEU A 334 -34.22 -4.08 9.24
C LEU A 334 -34.40 -5.53 9.69
N GLY A 335 -34.53 -5.75 11.01
CA GLY A 335 -34.62 -7.09 11.61
C GLY A 335 -35.97 -7.80 11.45
N ASN A 336 -37.07 -7.05 11.35
CA ASN A 336 -38.42 -7.59 11.15
C ASN A 336 -38.77 -7.82 9.67
N THR A 337 -37.99 -7.24 8.76
CA THR A 337 -38.12 -7.52 7.33
C THR A 337 -37.61 -8.94 7.05
N ASP A 338 -38.34 -9.71 6.24
CA ASP A 338 -37.96 -11.08 5.85
C ASP A 338 -36.50 -11.11 5.36
N PRO A 339 -35.62 -11.97 5.92
CA PRO A 339 -34.25 -12.14 5.44
C PRO A 339 -34.12 -12.47 3.95
N ALA A 340 -35.16 -13.05 3.33
CA ALA A 340 -35.21 -13.29 1.88
C ALA A 340 -35.42 -12.01 1.06
N HIS A 341 -35.91 -10.92 1.68
CA HIS A 341 -36.08 -9.63 1.03
C HIS A 341 -34.73 -8.89 0.95
N PRO A 342 -34.38 -8.23 -0.18
CA PRO A 342 -33.08 -7.58 -0.35
C PRO A 342 -32.71 -6.57 0.74
N THR A 343 -33.71 -5.89 1.31
CA THR A 343 -33.51 -4.89 2.37
C THR A 343 -33.50 -5.47 3.79
N GLY A 344 -33.98 -6.70 3.99
CA GLY A 344 -34.00 -7.36 5.30
C GLY A 344 -32.62 -7.79 5.76
N ALA A 345 -32.42 -7.93 7.06
CA ALA A 345 -31.18 -8.44 7.63
C ALA A 345 -31.47 -9.25 8.89
N GLN A 346 -30.76 -10.35 9.06
CA GLN A 346 -30.70 -11.04 10.35
C GLN A 346 -29.87 -10.19 11.31
N VAL A 347 -30.52 -9.66 12.34
CA VAL A 347 -29.90 -8.77 13.32
C VAL A 347 -29.43 -9.56 14.55
N LEU A 348 -28.15 -9.41 14.90
CA LEU A 348 -27.61 -9.79 16.20
C LEU A 348 -27.25 -8.49 16.91
N LEU A 349 -27.86 -8.22 18.06
CA LEU A 349 -27.65 -6.98 18.80
C LEU A 349 -27.21 -7.28 20.22
N ILE A 350 -26.12 -6.64 20.64
CA ILE A 350 -25.59 -6.66 21.98
C ILE A 350 -25.68 -5.23 22.52
N THR A 351 -26.23 -5.08 23.71
CA THR A 351 -26.31 -3.77 24.37
C THR A 351 -26.21 -3.92 25.88
N HIS A 352 -25.48 -3.02 26.54
CA HIS A 352 -25.49 -2.92 27.99
C HIS A 352 -26.63 -2.01 28.50
N GLU A 353 -27.28 -1.24 27.61
CA GLU A 353 -28.30 -0.26 28.00
C GLU A 353 -29.71 -0.87 28.02
N ARG A 354 -30.21 -1.18 29.22
CA ARG A 354 -31.55 -1.78 29.40
C ARG A 354 -32.68 -0.93 28.81
N GLN A 355 -32.59 0.39 28.87
CA GLN A 355 -33.61 1.27 28.29
C GLN A 355 -33.70 1.12 26.78
N PHE A 356 -32.56 1.06 26.09
CA PHE A 356 -32.51 0.86 24.65
C PHE A 356 -32.99 -0.54 24.26
N PHE A 357 -32.59 -1.57 25.01
CA PHE A 357 -33.13 -2.92 24.86
C PHE A 357 -34.68 -2.95 24.99
N GLN A 358 -35.22 -2.25 25.99
CA GLN A 358 -36.68 -2.13 26.18
C GLN A 358 -37.35 -1.37 25.04
N MET A 359 -36.70 -0.36 24.45
CA MET A 359 -37.22 0.31 23.25
C MET A 359 -37.34 -0.69 22.09
N LEU A 360 -36.29 -1.46 21.82
CA LEU A 360 -36.27 -2.47 20.75
C LEU A 360 -37.35 -3.53 20.93
N VAL A 361 -37.46 -4.12 22.13
CA VAL A 361 -38.37 -5.24 22.40
C VAL A 361 -39.82 -4.77 22.63
N ASN A 362 -40.02 -3.79 23.51
CA ASN A 362 -41.37 -3.42 23.95
C ASN A 362 -42.03 -2.38 23.04
N SER A 363 -41.24 -1.40 22.57
CA SER A 363 -41.80 -0.27 21.80
C SER A 363 -41.83 -0.60 20.31
N GLU A 364 -40.68 -0.99 19.77
CA GLU A 364 -40.49 -1.20 18.33
C GLU A 364 -40.73 -2.67 17.90
N LYS A 365 -40.98 -3.56 18.87
CA LYS A 365 -41.35 -4.97 18.65
C LYS A 365 -40.41 -5.70 17.70
N LEU A 366 -39.11 -5.58 17.94
CA LEU A 366 -38.10 -6.38 17.23
C LEU A 366 -38.33 -7.87 17.53
N ASN A 367 -38.64 -8.64 16.49
CA ASN A 367 -38.85 -10.08 16.56
C ASN A 367 -37.50 -10.77 16.71
N GLY A 368 -37.36 -11.62 17.72
CA GLY A 368 -36.10 -12.32 17.92
C GLY A 368 -36.06 -13.11 19.21
N LYS A 369 -34.88 -13.69 19.44
CA LYS A 369 -34.55 -14.45 20.64
C LYS A 369 -33.77 -13.53 21.56
N GLN A 370 -34.21 -13.35 22.80
CA GLN A 370 -33.45 -12.56 23.78
C GLN A 370 -32.63 -13.44 24.72
N GLY A 371 -31.52 -12.91 25.19
CA GLY A 371 -30.69 -13.58 26.18
C GLY A 371 -29.80 -12.60 26.94
N LEU A 372 -29.40 -13.00 28.14
CA LEU A 372 -28.41 -12.29 28.93
C LEU A 372 -27.06 -12.95 28.68
N VAL A 373 -26.08 -12.15 28.26
CA VAL A 373 -24.70 -12.62 28.09
C VAL A 373 -23.96 -12.36 29.38
N VAL A 374 -23.37 -13.42 29.93
CA VAL A 374 -22.55 -13.34 31.14
C VAL A 374 -21.09 -13.14 30.76
N ARG A 375 -20.42 -12.22 31.46
CA ARG A 375 -19.00 -11.96 31.28
C ARG A 375 -18.17 -13.23 31.56
N LEU A 376 -17.14 -13.43 30.75
CA LEU A 376 -16.07 -14.41 30.99
C LEU A 376 -15.28 -14.02 32.25
N CYS A 377 -14.89 -15.02 33.04
CA CYS A 377 -14.09 -14.86 34.26
C CYS A 377 -13.07 -15.99 34.38
N GLU A 378 -12.15 -15.92 35.35
CA GLU A 378 -11.16 -16.99 35.52
C GLU A 378 -11.80 -18.30 35.94
N SER A 379 -12.88 -18.25 36.74
CA SER A 379 -13.65 -19.44 37.13
C SER A 379 -14.48 -20.04 36.00
N SER A 380 -14.89 -19.25 35.00
CA SER A 380 -15.70 -19.69 33.86
C SER A 380 -15.20 -19.08 32.55
N LYS A 381 -14.37 -19.87 31.86
CA LYS A 381 -13.79 -19.53 30.55
C LYS A 381 -14.76 -19.72 29.37
N VAL A 382 -16.03 -20.03 29.65
CA VAL A 382 -17.07 -20.24 28.64
C VAL A 382 -18.09 -19.11 28.72
N ALA A 383 -18.40 -18.50 27.58
CA ALA A 383 -19.42 -17.46 27.49
C ALA A 383 -20.79 -18.10 27.74
N THR A 384 -21.43 -17.75 28.85
CA THR A 384 -22.75 -18.26 29.19
C THR A 384 -23.81 -17.32 28.65
N VAL A 385 -24.70 -17.84 27.80
CA VAL A 385 -25.87 -17.10 27.30
C VAL A 385 -27.11 -17.67 27.97
N ILE A 386 -27.71 -16.90 28.87
CA ILE A 386 -28.97 -17.26 29.51
C ILE A 386 -30.09 -16.92 28.55
N TYR A 387 -30.76 -17.95 28.05
CA TYR A 387 -31.80 -17.79 27.05
C TYR A 387 -33.12 -17.33 27.67
N GLY A 388 -33.48 -16.05 27.45
CA GLY A 388 -34.57 -15.37 28.15
C GLY A 388 -35.96 -15.91 27.84
N ASP A 389 -36.22 -16.31 26.59
CA ASP A 389 -37.54 -16.80 26.15
C ASP A 389 -37.71 -18.32 26.25
N SER A 390 -36.79 -19.02 26.93
CA SER A 390 -36.80 -20.49 27.00
C SER A 390 -37.99 -20.99 27.83
N LEU A 391 -38.25 -20.33 28.96
CA LEU A 391 -39.33 -20.68 29.88
C LEU A 391 -40.70 -20.37 29.28
N ALA A 392 -40.89 -19.18 28.71
CA ALA A 392 -42.15 -18.78 28.09
C ALA A 392 -42.55 -19.72 26.94
N ARG A 393 -41.58 -20.12 26.09
CA ARG A 393 -41.84 -21.09 25.01
C ARG A 393 -42.13 -22.50 25.53
N ALA A 394 -41.41 -22.95 26.56
CA ALA A 394 -41.67 -24.25 27.17
C ALA A 394 -43.07 -24.30 27.82
N TYR A 395 -43.48 -23.19 28.46
CA TYR A 395 -44.83 -23.04 28.99
C TYR A 395 -45.88 -23.07 27.88
N GLN A 396 -45.71 -22.24 26.85
CA GLN A 396 -46.67 -22.19 25.73
C GLN A 396 -46.78 -23.55 25.05
N GLY A 397 -45.67 -24.25 24.82
CA GLY A 397 -45.67 -25.60 24.28
C GLY A 397 -46.41 -26.61 25.16
N ALA A 398 -46.30 -26.50 26.49
CA ALA A 398 -47.04 -27.35 27.43
C ALA A 398 -48.55 -27.06 27.40
N ILE A 399 -48.95 -25.79 27.28
CA ILE A 399 -50.36 -25.40 27.16
C ILE A 399 -50.95 -25.82 25.81
N ASP A 400 -50.22 -25.61 24.71
CA ASP A 400 -50.69 -25.91 23.36
C ASP A 400 -50.83 -27.42 23.11
N SER A 401 -49.90 -28.22 23.63
CA SER A 401 -49.94 -29.69 23.54
C SER A 401 -50.87 -30.33 24.56
N ASN A 402 -51.07 -29.68 25.72
CA ASN A 402 -51.77 -30.22 26.88
C ASN A 402 -51.24 -31.60 27.34
N GLU A 403 -49.93 -31.82 27.17
CA GLU A 403 -49.24 -33.06 27.56
C GLU A 403 -48.53 -32.88 28.92
N ASP A 404 -48.79 -33.79 29.87
CA ASP A 404 -48.18 -33.72 31.21
C ASP A 404 -46.65 -33.81 31.18
N GLU A 405 -46.06 -34.52 30.20
CA GLU A 405 -44.61 -34.57 30.00
C GLU A 405 -44.02 -33.19 29.64
N GLN A 406 -44.73 -32.39 28.83
CA GLN A 406 -44.34 -31.02 28.51
C GLN A 406 -44.52 -30.10 29.73
N GLY A 407 -45.59 -30.32 30.51
CA GLY A 407 -45.80 -29.66 31.79
C GLY A 407 -44.65 -29.90 32.78
N HIS A 408 -44.26 -31.16 32.98
CA HIS A 408 -43.10 -31.54 33.78
C HIS A 408 -41.82 -30.88 33.25
N THR A 409 -41.59 -30.93 31.94
CA THR A 409 -40.41 -30.32 31.29
C THR A 409 -40.33 -28.82 31.56
N TYR A 410 -41.45 -28.10 31.54
CA TYR A 410 -41.49 -26.68 31.91
C TYR A 410 -41.08 -26.46 33.37
N VAL A 411 -41.66 -27.21 34.32
CA VAL A 411 -41.33 -27.08 35.75
C VAL A 411 -39.86 -27.36 36.01
N LEU A 412 -39.29 -28.40 35.37
CA LEU A 412 -37.87 -28.70 35.45
C LEU A 412 -37.02 -27.56 34.88
N LYS A 413 -37.40 -26.96 33.76
CA LYS A 413 -36.68 -25.82 33.18
C LYS A 413 -36.71 -24.60 34.10
N VAL A 414 -37.81 -24.33 34.81
CA VAL A 414 -37.87 -23.25 35.82
C VAL A 414 -36.85 -23.51 36.94
N ARG A 415 -36.73 -24.75 37.41
CA ARG A 415 -35.69 -25.13 38.39
C ARG A 415 -34.29 -24.87 37.84
N THR A 416 -33.98 -25.41 36.65
CA THR A 416 -32.67 -25.24 36.02
C THR A 416 -32.32 -23.77 35.81
N TYR A 417 -33.28 -22.94 35.42
CA TYR A 417 -33.08 -21.50 35.26
C TYR A 417 -32.69 -20.80 36.57
N CYS A 418 -33.35 -21.16 37.68
CA CYS A 418 -32.98 -20.66 39.01
C CYS A 418 -31.58 -21.12 39.43
N GLU A 419 -31.26 -22.41 39.22
CA GLU A 419 -29.96 -22.98 39.52
C GLU A 419 -28.84 -22.30 38.71
N ASP A 420 -29.00 -22.16 37.40
CA ASP A 420 -27.99 -21.58 36.52
C ASP A 420 -27.65 -20.13 36.91
N LEU A 421 -28.67 -19.31 37.17
CA LEU A 421 -28.45 -17.94 37.63
C LEU A 421 -27.75 -17.89 38.99
N LEU A 422 -28.11 -18.75 39.95
CA LEU A 422 -27.44 -18.82 41.24
C LEU A 422 -26.01 -19.33 41.11
N LYS A 423 -25.75 -20.32 40.25
CA LYS A 423 -24.40 -20.82 39.95
C LYS A 423 -23.53 -19.72 39.39
N ILE A 424 -24.06 -18.91 38.48
CA ILE A 424 -23.33 -17.76 37.93
C ILE A 424 -23.02 -16.75 39.05
N MET A 425 -24.00 -16.39 39.87
CA MET A 425 -23.78 -15.42 40.95
C MET A 425 -22.82 -15.95 42.03
N LEU A 426 -22.81 -17.25 42.31
CA LEU A 426 -21.99 -17.86 43.35
C LEU A 426 -20.67 -18.45 42.83
N ARG A 427 -20.36 -18.33 41.54
CA ARG A 427 -19.21 -19.03 40.90
C ARG A 427 -17.87 -18.79 41.56
N ALA A 428 -17.68 -17.61 42.14
CA ALA A 428 -16.45 -17.22 42.82
C ALA A 428 -16.32 -17.84 44.23
N GLU A 429 -17.35 -18.53 44.73
CA GLU A 429 -17.32 -19.16 46.05
C GLU A 429 -16.61 -20.51 46.07
N GLY A 430 -16.45 -21.15 44.90
CA GLY A 430 -15.70 -22.39 44.75
C GLY A 430 -16.02 -23.15 43.46
N PRO A 431 -15.11 -24.01 42.95
CA PRO A 431 -15.33 -24.81 41.74
C PRO A 431 -16.52 -25.78 41.85
N GLU A 432 -16.86 -26.22 43.07
CA GLU A 432 -17.97 -27.12 43.38
C GLU A 432 -19.35 -26.51 43.08
N ILE A 433 -19.46 -25.18 43.00
CA ILE A 433 -20.73 -24.47 42.77
C ILE A 433 -21.41 -24.93 41.48
N SER A 434 -20.62 -25.20 40.43
CA SER A 434 -21.11 -25.66 39.12
C SER A 434 -21.97 -26.93 39.20
N GLY A 435 -21.66 -27.83 40.14
CA GLY A 435 -22.35 -29.11 40.35
C GLY A 435 -23.44 -29.10 41.42
N MET A 436 -23.70 -27.96 42.08
CA MET A 436 -24.67 -27.89 43.16
C MET A 436 -26.13 -27.88 42.68
N SER A 437 -27.01 -28.49 43.47
CA SER A 437 -28.47 -28.38 43.32
C SER A 437 -29.00 -27.06 43.88
N LEU A 438 -30.25 -26.72 43.55
CA LEU A 438 -30.92 -25.51 44.06
C LEU A 438 -30.85 -25.38 45.59
N GLU A 439 -31.05 -26.47 46.33
CA GLU A 439 -31.00 -26.48 47.80
C GLU A 439 -29.60 -26.17 48.34
N ALA A 440 -28.56 -26.76 47.73
CA ALA A 440 -27.18 -26.49 48.11
C ALA A 440 -26.79 -25.03 47.79
N LEU A 441 -27.18 -24.51 46.62
CA LEU A 441 -26.95 -23.12 46.23
C LEU A 441 -27.64 -22.14 47.18
N MET A 442 -28.87 -22.42 47.61
CA MET A 442 -29.58 -21.61 48.61
C MET A 442 -28.88 -21.63 49.96
N SER A 443 -28.30 -22.76 50.36
CA SER A 443 -27.54 -22.88 51.61
C SER A 443 -26.27 -22.03 51.58
N VAL A 444 -25.54 -22.03 50.45
CA VAL A 444 -24.38 -21.15 50.24
C VAL A 444 -24.81 -19.68 50.28
N LEU A 445 -25.88 -19.32 49.55
CA LEU A 445 -26.39 -17.95 49.54
C LEU A 445 -26.79 -17.48 50.94
N LYS A 446 -27.46 -18.32 51.73
CA LYS A 446 -27.84 -18.04 53.11
C LYS A 446 -26.61 -17.74 53.98
N LEU A 447 -25.58 -18.58 53.89
CA LEU A 447 -24.34 -18.39 54.65
C LEU A 447 -23.64 -17.08 54.27
N ARG A 448 -23.66 -16.69 52.99
CA ARG A 448 -23.11 -15.40 52.54
C ARG A 448 -23.94 -14.21 53.00
N GLN A 449 -25.26 -14.35 53.04
CA GLN A 449 -26.17 -13.34 53.57
C GLN A 449 -25.95 -13.11 55.07
N GLU A 450 -25.88 -14.19 55.86
CA GLU A 450 -25.63 -14.13 57.31
C GLU A 450 -24.23 -13.57 57.62
N GLY A 451 -23.24 -13.95 56.80
CA GLY A 451 -21.87 -13.40 56.86
C GLY A 451 -21.72 -11.97 56.34
N SER A 452 -22.81 -11.32 55.92
CA SER A 452 -22.81 -9.95 55.36
C SER A 452 -21.83 -9.75 54.19
N VAL A 453 -21.61 -10.80 53.39
CA VAL A 453 -20.67 -10.79 52.26
C VAL A 453 -21.28 -10.05 51.06
N PRO A 454 -20.68 -8.95 50.55
CA PRO A 454 -21.13 -8.31 49.31
C PRO A 454 -20.93 -9.21 48.08
N PRO A 455 -21.82 -9.18 47.07
CA PRO A 455 -23.06 -8.38 46.99
C PRO A 455 -24.28 -9.02 47.68
N PHE A 456 -24.13 -10.23 48.22
CA PHE A 456 -25.21 -11.05 48.81
C PHE A 456 -25.82 -10.47 50.09
N SER A 457 -25.16 -9.49 50.71
CA SER A 457 -25.70 -8.72 51.84
C SER A 457 -26.86 -7.79 51.46
N ASN A 458 -27.08 -7.52 50.17
CA ASN A 458 -28.17 -6.66 49.71
C ASN A 458 -29.56 -7.27 50.06
N PRO A 459 -30.55 -6.47 50.53
CA PRO A 459 -31.87 -6.95 50.92
C PRO A 459 -32.60 -7.76 49.84
N SER A 460 -32.34 -7.50 48.55
CA SER A 460 -32.91 -8.26 47.44
C SER A 460 -32.57 -9.75 47.51
N PHE A 461 -31.34 -10.12 47.90
CA PHE A 461 -30.93 -11.52 48.07
C PHE A 461 -31.61 -12.19 49.26
N LYS A 462 -31.84 -11.44 50.35
CA LYS A 462 -32.63 -11.93 51.49
C LYS A 462 -34.09 -12.18 51.10
N ASN A 463 -34.68 -11.28 50.31
CA ASN A 463 -36.03 -11.46 49.79
C ASN A 463 -36.13 -12.68 48.87
N LEU A 464 -35.18 -12.83 47.94
CA LEU A 464 -35.09 -14.01 47.08
C LEU A 464 -35.01 -15.29 47.93
N LEU A 465 -34.08 -15.35 48.89
CA LEU A 465 -33.92 -16.50 49.79
C LEU A 465 -35.20 -16.84 50.54
N ASN A 466 -35.95 -15.85 51.02
CA ASN A 466 -37.24 -16.07 51.67
C ASN A 466 -38.29 -16.64 50.69
N THR A 467 -38.29 -16.18 49.44
CA THR A 467 -39.23 -16.63 48.40
C THR A 467 -38.97 -18.06 47.94
N ILE A 468 -37.71 -18.42 47.66
CA ILE A 468 -37.35 -19.75 47.12
C ILE A 468 -36.90 -20.76 48.17
N GLY A 469 -36.40 -20.32 49.34
CA GLY A 469 -35.90 -21.18 50.42
C GLY A 469 -36.62 -21.05 51.77
N GLY A 470 -37.31 -19.94 52.04
CA GLY A 470 -37.94 -19.62 53.33
C GLY A 470 -39.40 -20.07 53.50
N GLY A 471 -39.91 -20.97 52.65
CA GLY A 471 -41.27 -21.49 52.72
C GLY A 471 -42.36 -20.59 52.12
N ALA A 472 -42.06 -19.33 51.77
CA ALA A 472 -43.02 -18.40 51.16
C ALA A 472 -43.44 -18.80 49.72
N GLY A 473 -42.73 -19.73 49.10
CA GLY A 473 -43.03 -20.28 47.77
C GLY A 473 -44.12 -21.36 47.75
N GLY A 474 -44.58 -21.86 48.90
CA GLY A 474 -45.69 -22.81 49.00
C GLY A 474 -45.55 -24.07 48.13
N LYS A 475 -46.69 -24.60 47.64
CA LYS A 475 -46.75 -25.79 46.77
C LYS A 475 -45.99 -25.65 45.44
N PRO A 476 -46.03 -24.50 44.73
CA PRO A 476 -45.24 -24.32 43.51
C PRO A 476 -43.74 -24.56 43.69
N MET A 477 -43.16 -24.06 44.79
CA MET A 477 -41.74 -24.30 45.08
C MET A 477 -41.43 -25.76 45.41
N GLN A 478 -42.38 -26.46 46.06
CA GLN A 478 -42.26 -27.90 46.29
C GLN A 478 -42.20 -28.66 44.96
N TRP A 479 -43.06 -28.35 43.99
CA TRP A 479 -43.03 -28.98 42.67
C TRP A 479 -41.74 -28.67 41.89
N ILE A 480 -41.23 -27.44 41.98
CA ILE A 480 -39.92 -27.07 41.41
C ILE A 480 -38.80 -27.95 42.01
N ASN A 481 -38.79 -28.15 43.33
CA ASN A 481 -37.80 -29.00 44.00
C ASN A 481 -38.00 -30.50 43.73
N GLU A 482 -39.23 -30.97 43.53
CA GLU A 482 -39.53 -32.39 43.26
C GLU A 482 -39.32 -32.79 41.80
N SER A 483 -39.34 -31.84 40.86
CA SER A 483 -39.18 -32.09 39.41
C SER A 483 -37.91 -32.81 38.98
N HIS A 484 -36.86 -32.82 39.82
CA HIS A 484 -35.62 -33.56 39.55
C HIS A 484 -35.70 -35.04 40.00
N HIS A 485 -36.74 -35.41 40.75
CA HIS A 485 -36.90 -36.75 41.33
C HIS A 485 -38.17 -37.47 40.87
N LYS A 486 -39.20 -36.74 40.44
CA LYS A 486 -40.53 -37.31 40.13
C LYS A 486 -40.88 -37.18 38.65
N LEU A 487 -40.60 -38.24 37.90
CA LEU A 487 -41.11 -38.43 36.52
C LEU A 487 -42.31 -39.39 36.50
N ASP A 488 -43.06 -39.46 37.61
CA ASP A 488 -44.11 -40.45 37.90
C ASP A 488 -45.52 -39.97 37.51
N GLY A 489 -45.63 -38.84 36.81
CA GLY A 489 -46.90 -38.22 36.42
C GLY A 489 -47.56 -37.35 37.49
N THR A 490 -46.90 -37.10 38.64
CA THR A 490 -47.43 -36.22 39.69
C THR A 490 -47.29 -34.72 39.39
N ILE A 491 -46.43 -34.35 38.43
CA ILE A 491 -46.23 -32.98 37.95
C ILE A 491 -46.63 -32.96 36.47
N GLY A 492 -47.76 -32.31 36.17
CA GLY A 492 -48.31 -32.19 34.83
C GLY A 492 -48.66 -30.74 34.46
N VAL A 493 -49.54 -30.55 33.48
CA VAL A 493 -49.89 -29.21 32.95
C VAL A 493 -50.52 -28.32 34.03
N ALA A 494 -51.36 -28.89 34.92
CA ALA A 494 -51.99 -28.14 36.00
C ALA A 494 -50.96 -27.55 36.98
N GLN A 495 -49.95 -28.32 37.37
CA GLN A 495 -48.86 -27.84 38.22
C GLN A 495 -47.99 -26.82 37.48
N ALA A 496 -47.77 -27.00 36.17
CA ALA A 496 -47.05 -26.05 35.34
C ALA A 496 -47.74 -24.66 35.29
N MET A 497 -49.07 -24.61 35.24
CA MET A 497 -49.84 -23.35 35.31
C MET A 497 -49.60 -22.60 36.63
N ASP A 498 -49.72 -23.31 37.76
CA ASP A 498 -49.48 -22.72 39.08
C ASP A 498 -48.02 -22.27 39.26
N VAL A 499 -47.06 -23.04 38.74
CA VAL A 499 -45.64 -22.68 38.72
C VAL A 499 -45.40 -21.44 37.86
N ASN A 500 -46.06 -21.31 36.70
CA ASN A 500 -45.92 -20.12 35.85
C ASN A 500 -46.44 -18.86 36.54
N VAL A 501 -47.61 -18.94 37.19
CA VAL A 501 -48.13 -17.82 37.99
C VAL A 501 -47.15 -17.43 39.10
N PHE A 502 -46.58 -18.42 39.82
CA PHE A 502 -45.58 -18.16 40.85
C PHE A 502 -44.30 -17.54 40.27
N TRP A 503 -43.82 -18.03 39.13
CA TRP A 503 -42.66 -17.53 38.42
C TRP A 503 -42.82 -16.05 38.03
N GLU A 504 -43.88 -15.71 37.29
CA GLU A 504 -44.13 -14.36 36.77
C GLU A 504 -44.37 -13.33 37.89
N THR A 505 -45.11 -13.73 38.93
CA THR A 505 -45.54 -12.77 39.97
C THR A 505 -44.56 -12.62 41.12
N LYS A 506 -43.78 -13.66 41.46
CA LYS A 506 -42.95 -13.67 42.68
C LYS A 506 -41.46 -13.87 42.42
N VAL A 507 -41.06 -14.74 41.49
CA VAL A 507 -39.65 -15.17 41.37
C VAL A 507 -38.88 -14.35 40.34
N GLN A 508 -39.42 -14.19 39.12
CA GLN A 508 -38.70 -13.65 37.97
C GLN A 508 -38.06 -12.28 38.26
N SER A 509 -38.85 -11.33 38.73
CA SER A 509 -38.39 -9.96 39.02
C SER A 509 -37.32 -9.93 40.12
N LEU A 510 -37.50 -10.72 41.20
CA LEU A 510 -36.54 -10.79 42.30
C LEU A 510 -35.21 -11.41 41.86
N LEU A 511 -35.28 -12.54 41.14
CA LEU A 511 -34.09 -13.24 40.66
C LEU A 511 -33.30 -12.39 39.65
N HIS A 512 -33.98 -11.75 38.70
CA HIS A 512 -33.33 -10.82 37.74
C HIS A 512 -32.77 -9.58 38.42
N THR A 513 -33.40 -9.08 39.48
CA THR A 513 -32.88 -7.97 40.29
C THR A 513 -31.61 -8.38 41.03
N CYS A 514 -31.60 -9.55 41.66
CA CYS A 514 -30.39 -10.08 42.31
C CYS A 514 -29.26 -10.29 41.31
N PHE A 515 -29.58 -10.85 40.15
CA PHE A 515 -28.62 -11.05 39.07
C PHE A 515 -28.03 -9.74 38.55
N LYS A 516 -28.87 -8.71 38.39
CA LYS A 516 -28.42 -7.35 38.02
C LYS A 516 -27.44 -6.80 39.06
N ILE A 517 -27.80 -6.87 40.35
CA ILE A 517 -26.94 -6.41 41.45
C ILE A 517 -25.60 -7.15 41.43
N PHE A 518 -25.61 -8.46 41.20
CA PHE A 518 -24.39 -9.26 41.09
C PHE A 518 -23.53 -8.84 39.88
N ILE A 519 -24.10 -8.73 38.68
CA ILE A 519 -23.35 -8.33 37.48
C ILE A 519 -22.75 -6.93 37.65
N GLU A 520 -23.51 -5.99 38.21
CA GLU A 520 -23.01 -4.64 38.47
C GLU A 520 -21.85 -4.69 39.47
N TYR A 521 -22.00 -5.44 40.56
CA TYR A 521 -20.93 -5.64 41.53
C TYR A 521 -19.66 -6.24 40.89
N GLU A 522 -19.80 -7.29 40.08
CA GLU A 522 -18.69 -7.94 39.40
C GLU A 522 -18.03 -7.05 38.33
N ALA A 523 -18.82 -6.27 37.59
CA ALA A 523 -18.29 -5.31 36.63
C ALA A 523 -17.43 -4.23 37.31
N HIS A 524 -17.72 -3.92 38.57
CA HIS A 524 -17.04 -2.90 39.35
C HIS A 524 -15.85 -3.43 40.16
N VAL A 525 -15.99 -4.57 40.84
CA VAL A 525 -14.95 -5.10 41.75
C VAL A 525 -13.99 -6.06 41.03
N GLY A 526 -14.32 -6.48 39.81
CA GLY A 526 -13.73 -7.69 39.23
C GLY A 526 -14.23 -8.94 39.95
N GLU A 527 -13.65 -10.09 39.63
CA GLU A 527 -14.04 -11.36 40.25
C GLU A 527 -13.74 -11.30 41.77
N PRO A 528 -14.75 -11.43 42.65
CA PRO A 528 -14.50 -11.35 44.07
C PRO A 528 -13.65 -12.54 44.52
N ARG A 529 -12.40 -12.26 44.92
CA ARG A 529 -11.42 -13.13 45.64
C ARG A 529 -10.28 -13.80 44.85
N LEU A 530 -9.88 -13.32 43.68
CA LEU A 530 -8.61 -13.76 43.05
C LEU A 530 -7.46 -12.73 43.05
N PHE A 531 -7.67 -11.52 43.59
CA PHE A 531 -6.60 -10.53 43.70
C PHE A 531 -5.90 -10.57 45.06
N ALA A 532 -4.59 -10.75 45.04
CA ALA A 532 -3.72 -10.44 46.18
C ALA A 532 -3.68 -8.92 46.35
N TRP A 533 -4.16 -8.45 47.49
CA TRP A 533 -4.17 -7.03 47.86
C TRP A 533 -2.71 -6.58 48.05
N MET A 534 -2.25 -5.56 47.30
CA MET A 534 -0.86 -5.08 47.36
C MET A 534 -0.74 -3.69 48.02
N ASP A 535 0.27 -3.53 48.87
CA ASP A 535 0.57 -2.35 49.70
C ASP A 535 1.41 -1.26 49.00
N ASN A 536 1.69 -1.38 47.70
CA ASN A 536 2.55 -0.41 46.99
C ASN A 536 1.73 0.80 46.53
N ILE A 537 1.78 1.90 47.27
CA ILE A 537 1.17 3.20 46.88
C ILE A 537 2.30 4.16 46.50
N VAL A 538 2.34 4.60 45.24
CA VAL A 538 3.21 5.70 44.81
C VAL A 538 2.78 7.02 45.47
N GLU A 539 3.73 7.80 45.97
CA GLU A 539 3.44 9.12 46.57
C GLU A 539 3.13 10.16 45.50
N LEU A 540 2.27 11.13 45.84
CA LEU A 540 1.99 12.27 44.97
C LEU A 540 3.25 13.14 44.79
N PRO A 541 3.49 13.73 43.59
CA PRO A 541 4.63 14.61 43.35
C PRO A 541 4.68 15.84 44.25
N THR A 542 5.87 16.42 44.42
CA THR A 542 6.18 17.55 45.30
C THR A 542 5.21 18.73 45.16
N SER A 543 4.74 19.24 46.30
CA SER A 543 3.77 20.35 46.41
C SER A 543 4.37 21.71 46.07
N ASN A 544 3.59 22.56 45.38
CA ASN A 544 3.91 23.96 45.08
C ASN A 544 3.02 24.95 45.84
N ALA A 545 2.32 24.49 46.89
CA ALA A 545 1.29 25.26 47.59
C ALA A 545 1.78 26.59 48.17
N ALA A 546 3.02 26.64 48.67
CA ALA A 546 3.62 27.87 49.19
C ALA A 546 3.71 28.97 48.11
N HIS A 547 4.09 28.60 46.88
CA HIS A 547 4.18 29.53 45.77
C HIS A 547 2.80 29.94 45.25
N ILE A 548 1.86 29.01 45.13
CA ILE A 548 0.47 29.29 44.67
C ILE A 548 -0.23 30.25 45.63
N LYS A 549 -0.01 30.12 46.94
CA LYS A 549 -0.57 31.02 47.96
C LYS A 549 -0.12 32.48 47.80
N THR A 550 1.01 32.75 47.15
CA THR A 550 1.47 34.12 46.90
C THR A 550 0.70 34.83 45.78
N LEU A 551 -0.01 34.07 44.93
CA LEU A 551 -0.77 34.62 43.81
C LEU A 551 -2.02 35.36 44.33
N GLN A 552 -2.25 36.57 43.81
CA GLN A 552 -3.40 37.39 44.16
C GLN A 552 -4.31 37.53 42.94
N PHE A 553 -5.52 36.97 43.04
CA PHE A 553 -6.52 37.09 42.00
C PHE A 553 -7.49 38.22 42.34
N GLN A 554 -7.89 38.99 41.32
CA GLN A 554 -8.92 40.03 41.46
C GLN A 554 -10.17 39.56 40.72
N HIS A 555 -11.25 39.31 41.47
CA HIS A 555 -12.58 39.09 40.91
C HIS A 555 -13.18 40.44 40.54
N THR A 556 -13.28 40.68 39.23
CA THR A 556 -13.61 42.00 38.67
C THR A 556 -14.99 42.08 38.05
N GLY A 557 -15.67 40.96 37.80
CA GLY A 557 -16.97 40.97 37.11
C GLY A 557 -17.64 39.60 36.95
N VAL A 558 -18.84 39.59 36.40
CA VAL A 558 -19.63 38.41 36.04
C VAL A 558 -19.73 38.31 34.51
N ALA A 559 -19.44 37.15 33.94
CA ALA A 559 -19.64 36.79 32.53
C ALA A 559 -20.91 35.92 32.40
N ALA A 560 -22.03 36.55 32.07
CA ALA A 560 -23.33 35.91 31.89
C ALA A 560 -23.60 35.54 30.42
N ALA A 561 -24.15 34.35 30.16
CA ALA A 561 -24.66 34.00 28.84
C ALA A 561 -25.82 34.93 28.42
N ALA A 562 -25.91 35.27 27.13
CA ALA A 562 -27.02 36.04 26.57
C ALA A 562 -28.42 35.41 26.80
N LYS A 563 -29.46 36.22 26.53
CA LYS A 563 -30.94 36.07 26.68
C LYS A 563 -31.62 34.68 26.54
N THR A 564 -30.91 33.61 26.13
CA THR A 564 -31.43 32.29 25.72
C THR A 564 -30.95 31.10 26.55
N ASP A 565 -30.24 31.31 27.67
CA ASP A 565 -29.79 30.24 28.60
C ASP A 565 -28.89 29.17 27.92
N GLY A 566 -28.08 29.58 26.93
CA GLY A 566 -27.13 28.69 26.23
C GLY A 566 -27.77 27.65 25.29
N ARG A 567 -29.07 27.78 24.97
CA ARG A 567 -29.80 26.82 24.09
C ARG A 567 -29.53 27.00 22.60
N ALA A 568 -28.83 28.05 22.21
CA ALA A 568 -28.29 28.27 20.87
C ALA A 568 -26.78 28.49 21.00
N GLY A 569 -25.97 27.80 20.20
CA GLY A 569 -24.49 27.90 20.22
C GLY A 569 -23.91 29.24 19.74
N ASP A 570 -24.63 30.34 19.91
CA ASP A 570 -24.21 31.69 19.49
C ASP A 570 -22.93 32.14 20.22
N GLY A 571 -22.72 31.69 21.46
CA GLY A 571 -21.55 31.98 22.28
C GLY A 571 -21.42 33.44 22.70
N LEU A 572 -22.53 34.19 22.68
CA LEU A 572 -22.58 35.55 23.21
C LEU A 572 -22.52 35.55 24.74
N ILE A 573 -21.61 36.36 25.28
CA ILE A 573 -21.47 36.61 26.71
C ILE A 573 -21.66 38.11 27.02
N MET A 574 -22.45 38.42 28.04
CA MET A 574 -22.52 39.72 28.68
C MET A 574 -21.55 39.73 29.85
N ILE A 575 -20.62 40.67 29.88
CA ILE A 575 -19.72 40.85 31.01
C ILE A 575 -20.14 42.11 31.75
N SER A 576 -20.50 41.97 33.01
CA SER A 576 -20.78 43.06 33.94
C SER A 576 -19.63 43.19 34.93
N ASP A 577 -19.03 44.36 35.02
CA ASP A 577 -17.99 44.62 36.01
C ASP A 577 -18.61 44.87 37.39
N LEU A 578 -17.96 44.38 38.45
CA LEU A 578 -18.34 44.65 39.83
C LEU A 578 -17.95 46.08 40.22
N SER A 579 -18.74 46.71 41.09
CA SER A 579 -18.46 48.05 41.62
C SER A 579 -17.18 48.10 42.47
N GLN A 580 -16.78 46.98 43.08
CA GLN A 580 -15.51 46.80 43.77
C GLN A 580 -14.94 45.41 43.47
N ALA A 581 -13.65 45.36 43.11
CA ALA A 581 -12.96 44.10 42.89
C ALA A 581 -12.75 43.35 44.22
N GLN A 582 -13.04 42.04 44.23
CA GLN A 582 -12.83 41.19 45.40
C GLN A 582 -11.53 40.41 45.26
N LYS A 583 -10.70 40.44 46.29
CA LYS A 583 -9.43 39.68 46.31
C LYS A 583 -9.67 38.22 46.65
N LEU A 584 -9.16 37.31 45.82
CA LEU A 584 -9.22 35.87 46.01
C LEU A 584 -7.80 35.28 46.11
N THR A 585 -7.60 34.37 47.06
CA THR A 585 -6.30 33.73 47.31
C THR A 585 -6.47 32.21 47.43
N LEU A 586 -5.61 31.47 46.74
CA LEU A 586 -5.62 30.01 46.71
C LEU A 586 -4.74 29.45 47.83
N TYR A 587 -5.31 29.28 49.04
CA TYR A 587 -4.53 28.97 50.24
C TYR A 587 -3.93 27.56 50.31
N ASN A 588 -4.68 26.52 49.93
CA ASN A 588 -4.25 25.12 50.04
C ASN A 588 -4.51 24.39 48.72
N HIS A 589 -3.80 24.85 47.70
CA HIS A 589 -3.88 24.34 46.34
C HIS A 589 -2.49 23.95 45.86
N ASP A 590 -2.41 22.88 45.08
CA ASP A 590 -1.25 22.43 44.34
C ASP A 590 -1.45 22.62 42.85
N ALA A 591 -0.36 22.56 42.09
CA ALA A 591 -0.42 22.59 40.64
C ALA A 591 0.52 21.53 40.05
N TYR A 592 0.01 20.81 39.06
CA TYR A 592 0.67 19.72 38.38
C TYR A 592 0.57 19.92 36.87
N GLN A 593 1.55 19.42 36.12
CA GLN A 593 1.49 19.42 34.66
C GLN A 593 0.93 18.08 34.18
N LEU A 594 -0.04 18.11 33.28
CA LEU A 594 -0.68 16.91 32.73
C LEU A 594 0.23 16.25 31.69
N SER A 595 0.55 14.97 31.86
CA SER A 595 1.40 14.18 30.94
C SER A 595 0.61 13.26 30.02
N ALA A 596 -0.67 13.01 30.31
CA ALA A 596 -1.56 12.17 29.49
C ALA A 596 -2.90 12.86 29.17
N GLY A 597 -3.46 12.59 27.99
CA GLY A 597 -4.75 13.14 27.52
C GLY A 597 -5.94 12.43 28.17
N THR A 598 -6.04 12.50 29.50
CA THR A 598 -7.06 11.79 30.30
C THR A 598 -8.15 12.69 30.88
N LEU A 599 -8.03 14.00 30.65
CA LEU A 599 -8.93 15.04 31.13
C LEU A 599 -9.59 15.83 29.98
N ASP A 600 -9.59 15.31 28.75
CA ASP A 600 -10.18 16.02 27.62
C ASP A 600 -11.70 16.21 27.80
N PRO A 601 -12.28 17.34 27.35
CA PRO A 601 -11.64 18.52 26.75
C PRO A 601 -11.19 19.58 27.78
N VAL A 602 -11.18 19.26 29.07
CA VAL A 602 -10.96 20.23 30.16
C VAL A 602 -9.49 20.62 30.32
N ALA A 603 -8.57 19.72 30.02
CA ALA A 603 -7.12 19.97 29.98
C ALA A 603 -6.45 19.02 28.98
N ASP A 604 -5.51 19.55 28.18
CA ASP A 604 -4.73 18.78 27.19
C ASP A 604 -3.32 18.47 27.74
N ILE A 605 -2.60 17.55 27.10
CA ILE A 605 -1.22 17.19 27.43
C ILE A 605 -0.34 18.45 27.44
N GLY A 606 0.34 18.68 28.57
CA GLY A 606 1.20 19.84 28.80
C GLY A 606 0.52 21.01 29.51
N ASP A 607 -0.82 21.02 29.64
CA ASP A 607 -1.53 22.00 30.46
C ASP A 607 -1.32 21.76 31.95
N VAL A 608 -1.62 22.79 32.76
CA VAL A 608 -1.43 22.76 34.20
C VAL A 608 -2.77 22.69 34.91
N ILE A 609 -2.94 21.67 35.73
CA ILE A 609 -4.12 21.50 36.57
C ILE A 609 -3.87 22.05 37.97
N ILE A 610 -4.82 22.83 38.48
CA ILE A 610 -4.83 23.33 39.86
C ILE A 610 -5.70 22.39 40.69
N VAL A 611 -5.12 21.88 41.76
CA VAL A 611 -5.70 20.85 42.61
C VAL A 611 -5.91 21.40 44.01
N SER A 612 -7.10 21.23 44.57
CA SER A 612 -7.40 21.60 45.95
C SER A 612 -7.23 20.40 46.88
N ASN A 613 -6.50 20.62 47.97
CA ASN A 613 -6.21 19.60 48.98
C ASN A 613 -7.32 19.45 50.04
N TYR A 614 -8.36 20.29 49.99
CA TYR A 614 -9.44 20.33 51.00
C TYR A 614 -10.84 20.40 50.39
N ALA A 615 -10.96 20.64 49.09
CA ALA A 615 -12.27 20.74 48.45
C ALA A 615 -13.02 19.40 48.52
N LYS A 616 -14.32 19.46 48.86
CA LYS A 616 -15.18 18.29 48.87
C LYS A 616 -15.30 17.71 47.45
N ILE A 617 -15.00 16.43 47.36
CA ILE A 617 -15.11 15.64 46.13
C ILE A 617 -16.55 15.12 46.04
N HIS A 618 -17.16 15.36 44.89
CA HIS A 618 -18.50 14.89 44.53
C HIS A 618 -18.42 14.00 43.29
N GLU A 619 -19.43 13.17 43.05
CA GLU A 619 -19.56 12.44 41.78
C GLU A 619 -19.32 13.38 40.58
N ARG A 620 -18.61 12.86 39.57
CA ARG A 620 -18.18 13.54 38.34
C ARG A 620 -17.12 14.63 38.52
N SER A 621 -16.58 14.81 39.73
CA SER A 621 -15.44 15.71 39.95
C SER A 621 -14.20 15.21 39.21
N LEU A 622 -13.43 16.11 38.63
CA LEU A 622 -12.09 15.78 38.17
C LEU A 622 -11.17 15.68 39.39
N VAL A 623 -10.33 14.65 39.45
CA VAL A 623 -9.45 14.36 40.58
C VAL A 623 -8.07 13.94 40.12
N VAL A 624 -7.07 14.21 40.95
CA VAL A 624 -5.78 13.54 40.90
C VAL A 624 -5.66 12.59 42.09
N THR A 625 -5.08 11.43 41.88
CA THR A 625 -4.83 10.44 42.94
C THR A 625 -3.62 9.58 42.58
N SER A 626 -3.05 8.92 43.57
CA SER A 626 -2.22 7.74 43.34
C SER A 626 -3.02 6.48 43.63
N PHE A 627 -2.77 5.42 42.86
CA PHE A 627 -3.30 4.09 43.08
C PHE A 627 -2.32 3.06 42.53
N GLU A 628 -1.95 2.07 43.34
CA GLU A 628 -0.87 1.13 43.03
C GLU A 628 0.43 1.87 42.63
N HIS A 629 0.99 1.53 41.46
CA HIS A 629 2.17 2.12 40.87
C HIS A 629 1.84 3.30 39.93
N GLN A 630 0.60 3.82 39.96
CA GLN A 630 0.10 4.79 39.00
C GLN A 630 -0.23 6.15 39.64
N LEU A 631 0.06 7.22 38.89
CA LEU A 631 -0.40 8.58 39.14
C LEU A 631 -1.51 8.91 38.14
N LEU A 632 -2.74 9.07 38.64
CA LEU A 632 -3.95 9.16 37.84
C LEU A 632 -4.57 10.57 37.91
N ALA A 633 -4.91 11.14 36.77
CA ALA A 633 -5.70 12.36 36.61
C ALA A 633 -7.00 12.00 35.85
N ARG A 634 -8.09 11.79 36.59
CA ARG A 634 -9.30 11.13 36.05
C ARG A 634 -10.58 11.79 36.55
N ARG A 635 -11.71 11.48 35.90
CA ARG A 635 -13.03 11.84 36.43
C ARG A 635 -13.48 10.81 37.45
N TYR A 636 -13.75 11.29 38.67
CA TYR A 636 -14.29 10.51 39.77
C TYR A 636 -15.78 10.25 39.56
N ASN A 637 -16.20 9.00 39.67
CA ASN A 637 -17.61 8.61 39.73
C ASN A 637 -17.83 7.71 40.95
N GLU A 638 -19.01 7.84 41.54
CA GLU A 638 -19.51 6.97 42.59
C GLU A 638 -20.65 6.13 42.00
N THR A 639 -20.82 4.91 42.48
CA THR A 639 -21.99 4.10 42.12
C THR A 639 -23.01 4.22 43.25
N GLU A 640 -24.29 4.47 42.92
CA GLU A 640 -25.36 4.55 43.92
C GLU A 640 -25.53 3.24 44.72
N ILE A 641 -25.01 2.14 44.18
CA ILE A 641 -25.13 0.78 44.72
C ILE A 641 -23.99 0.47 45.71
N HIS A 642 -22.81 1.10 45.55
CA HIS A 642 -21.64 0.90 46.41
C HIS A 642 -20.90 2.22 46.72
N PRO A 643 -21.34 3.00 47.73
CA PRO A 643 -20.80 4.33 48.04
C PRO A 643 -19.33 4.33 48.54
N HIS A 644 -18.77 3.15 48.81
CA HIS A 644 -17.38 2.96 49.27
C HIS A 644 -16.37 2.72 48.14
N ILE A 645 -16.82 2.67 46.88
CA ILE A 645 -15.98 2.40 45.71
C ILE A 645 -15.86 3.65 44.84
N ALA A 646 -14.64 3.94 44.40
CA ALA A 646 -14.31 5.01 43.48
C ALA A 646 -14.10 4.45 42.07
N VAL A 647 -14.77 5.01 41.08
CA VAL A 647 -14.54 4.70 39.66
C VAL A 647 -13.87 5.91 39.00
N LEU A 648 -12.64 5.72 38.52
CA LEU A 648 -11.80 6.76 37.93
C LEU A 648 -11.75 6.55 36.41
N THR A 649 -12.50 7.37 35.67
CA THR A 649 -12.62 7.26 34.21
C THR A 649 -11.72 8.27 33.50
N GLY A 650 -10.97 7.83 32.50
CA GLY A 650 -10.22 8.74 31.62
C GLY A 650 -11.15 9.30 30.54
N GLN A 651 -10.90 10.54 30.14
CA GLN A 651 -11.62 11.20 29.07
C GLN A 651 -10.62 11.59 27.98
N SER A 652 -10.89 11.15 26.76
CA SER A 652 -10.13 11.48 25.56
C SER A 652 -11.10 11.87 24.45
N ILE A 653 -10.72 12.87 23.66
CA ILE A 653 -11.44 13.23 22.42
C ILE A 653 -11.13 12.26 21.27
N ASP A 654 -9.99 11.58 21.33
CA ASP A 654 -9.66 10.47 20.45
C ASP A 654 -10.21 9.16 21.04
N PRO A 655 -11.20 8.52 20.39
CA PRO A 655 -11.79 7.27 20.88
C PRO A 655 -10.79 6.10 20.88
N THR A 656 -9.71 6.18 20.11
CA THR A 656 -8.64 5.17 20.11
C THR A 656 -7.64 5.36 21.26
N ALA A 657 -7.64 6.53 21.90
CA ALA A 657 -6.77 6.87 23.03
C ALA A 657 -7.49 6.78 24.39
N LEU A 658 -8.71 6.22 24.44
CA LEU A 658 -9.44 6.01 25.69
C LEU A 658 -8.72 4.97 26.56
N VAL A 659 -8.18 5.45 27.66
CA VAL A 659 -7.58 4.61 28.71
C VAL A 659 -8.66 3.93 29.56
N GLN A 660 -8.38 2.69 29.97
CA GLN A 660 -9.29 1.90 30.79
C GLN A 660 -9.65 2.62 32.11
N PRO A 661 -10.90 2.49 32.60
CA PRO A 661 -11.26 2.97 33.93
C PRO A 661 -10.50 2.24 35.03
N VAL A 662 -10.08 2.96 36.05
CA VAL A 662 -9.47 2.40 37.26
C VAL A 662 -10.52 2.35 38.36
N ILE A 663 -10.69 1.20 39.02
CA ILE A 663 -11.68 1.02 40.07
C ILE A 663 -10.96 0.72 41.37
N ALA A 664 -11.18 1.55 42.39
CA ALA A 664 -10.41 1.52 43.63
C ALA A 664 -11.31 1.71 44.88
N PRO A 665 -11.00 1.09 46.03
CA PRO A 665 -11.67 1.37 47.28
C PRO A 665 -11.43 2.82 47.74
N LYS A 666 -12.49 3.56 48.06
CA LYS A 666 -12.43 4.99 48.44
C LYS A 666 -11.55 5.23 49.67
N GLU A 667 -11.51 4.27 50.58
CA GLU A 667 -10.71 4.34 51.83
C GLU A 667 -9.20 4.21 51.59
N ARG A 668 -8.77 3.74 50.41
CA ARG A 668 -7.37 3.44 50.07
C ARG A 668 -6.75 4.41 49.06
N ILE A 669 -7.52 5.39 48.57
CA ILE A 669 -7.04 6.40 47.63
C ILE A 669 -7.08 7.79 48.25
N LEU A 670 -5.98 8.53 48.11
CA LEU A 670 -5.92 9.93 48.49
C LEU A 670 -6.26 10.79 47.27
N MET A 671 -7.55 11.05 47.09
CA MET A 671 -8.02 11.90 46.01
C MET A 671 -7.91 13.38 46.37
N ARG A 672 -7.46 14.19 45.41
CA ARG A 672 -7.49 15.65 45.49
C ARG A 672 -8.25 16.20 44.30
N LYS A 673 -9.12 17.19 44.54
CA LYS A 673 -10.03 17.70 43.51
C LYS A 673 -9.30 18.64 42.56
N VAL A 674 -9.41 18.42 41.25
CA VAL A 674 -9.03 19.42 40.25
C VAL A 674 -10.08 20.53 40.28
N VAL A 675 -9.65 21.76 40.56
CA VAL A 675 -10.50 22.94 40.71
C VAL A 675 -10.25 24.01 39.66
N GLY A 676 -9.24 23.85 38.81
CA GLY A 676 -9.00 24.73 37.68
C GLY A 676 -7.96 24.16 36.71
N THR A 677 -7.96 24.70 35.49
CA THR A 677 -6.98 24.40 34.45
C THR A 677 -6.35 25.70 33.97
N LEU A 678 -5.04 25.69 33.76
CA LEU A 678 -4.28 26.73 33.09
C LEU A 678 -3.77 26.16 31.76
N PHE A 679 -4.22 26.77 30.66
CA PHE A 679 -3.83 26.38 29.30
C PHE A 679 -2.40 26.86 29.01
N ALA A 680 -1.42 26.04 29.39
CA ALA A 680 0.00 26.37 29.45
C ALA A 680 0.87 25.52 28.49
N LYS A 681 0.25 24.61 27.71
CA LYS A 681 0.94 23.71 26.75
C LYS A 681 1.99 24.39 25.85
N ASN A 682 1.75 25.63 25.43
CA ASN A 682 2.66 26.39 24.54
C ASN A 682 3.75 27.18 25.29
N LYS A 683 3.74 27.19 26.63
CA LYS A 683 4.68 27.95 27.47
C LYS A 683 5.58 27.05 28.33
N LEU A 684 5.19 25.79 28.53
CA LEU A 684 5.96 24.80 29.25
C LEU A 684 6.46 23.71 28.29
N PRO A 685 7.59 23.04 28.60
CA PRO A 685 8.02 21.87 27.84
C PRO A 685 6.97 20.75 27.96
N LEU A 686 6.81 19.97 26.89
CA LEU A 686 5.95 18.78 26.90
C LEU A 686 6.51 17.74 27.89
N PRO A 687 5.69 17.18 28.79
CA PRO A 687 6.11 16.12 29.70
C PRO A 687 6.57 14.85 28.96
N PRO A 688 7.51 14.07 29.52
CA PRO A 688 7.82 12.75 28.99
C PRO A 688 6.61 11.83 29.12
N LYS A 689 6.42 10.95 28.12
CA LYS A 689 5.34 9.96 28.13
C LYS A 689 5.72 8.77 29.01
N ASP A 690 4.89 8.45 29.99
CA ASP A 690 4.96 7.26 30.84
C ASP A 690 3.53 6.75 31.04
N ASP A 691 3.30 5.46 30.74
CA ASP A 691 1.96 4.86 30.75
C ASP A 691 1.37 4.76 32.17
N ASN A 692 2.19 4.86 33.22
CA ASN A 692 1.76 4.84 34.62
C ASN A 692 1.65 6.23 35.25
N VAL A 693 1.99 7.31 34.52
CA VAL A 693 2.04 8.67 35.07
C VAL A 693 1.25 9.63 34.18
N GLU A 694 0.08 10.05 34.65
CA GLU A 694 -0.82 10.98 33.95
C GLU A 694 -0.57 12.45 34.29
N PHE A 695 0.15 12.72 35.38
CA PHE A 695 0.56 14.06 35.75
C PHE A 695 1.91 14.05 36.48
N ILE A 696 2.67 15.14 36.33
CA ILE A 696 3.99 15.33 36.93
C ILE A 696 4.05 16.62 37.75
N ALA A 697 5.08 16.74 38.59
CA ALA A 697 5.41 18.00 39.26
C ALA A 697 5.70 19.10 38.22
N LEU A 698 5.33 20.34 38.54
CA LEU A 698 5.63 21.48 37.68
C LEU A 698 7.15 21.66 37.51
N PRO A 699 7.65 21.74 36.27
CA PRO A 699 9.09 21.91 36.02
C PRO A 699 9.58 23.34 36.33
N ASP A 700 8.75 24.36 36.09
CA ASP A 700 9.08 25.77 36.36
C ASP A 700 7.83 26.56 36.79
N PHE A 701 7.81 27.02 38.05
CA PHE A 701 6.71 27.82 38.60
C PHE A 701 6.71 29.27 38.10
N LEU A 702 7.86 29.82 37.69
CA LEU A 702 7.98 31.23 37.26
C LEU A 702 7.12 31.51 36.02
N VAL A 703 7.02 30.53 35.12
CA VAL A 703 6.15 30.61 33.94
C VAL A 703 4.69 30.79 34.36
N ILE A 704 4.22 30.02 35.35
CA ILE A 704 2.85 30.10 35.86
C ILE A 704 2.61 31.40 36.60
N GLN A 705 3.58 31.87 37.40
CA GLN A 705 3.52 33.16 38.06
C GLN A 705 3.36 34.31 37.05
N SER A 706 4.10 34.28 35.95
CA SER A 706 3.99 35.28 34.88
C SER A 706 2.65 35.24 34.12
N MET A 707 2.06 34.05 33.96
CA MET A 707 0.75 33.88 33.31
C MET A 707 -0.39 34.45 34.15
N LEU A 708 -0.23 34.39 35.48
CA LEU A 708 -1.26 34.79 36.43
C LEU A 708 -1.06 36.21 36.98
N GLN A 709 0.07 36.85 36.65
CA GLN A 709 0.31 38.24 37.00
C GLN A 709 -0.75 39.14 36.35
N ASP A 710 -1.39 39.97 37.19
CA ASP A 710 -2.49 40.87 36.83
C ASP A 710 -3.72 40.19 36.20
N ALA A 711 -3.90 38.88 36.44
CA ALA A 711 -5.04 38.15 35.93
C ALA A 711 -6.36 38.61 36.59
N LYS A 712 -7.40 38.73 35.76
CA LYS A 712 -8.77 39.07 36.15
C LYS A 712 -9.64 37.83 36.15
N LEU A 713 -10.46 37.67 37.19
CA LEU A 713 -11.46 36.61 37.26
C LEU A 713 -12.84 37.14 36.87
N PHE A 714 -13.51 36.43 35.98
CA PHE A 714 -14.92 36.63 35.67
C PHE A 714 -15.73 35.41 36.10
N GLN A 715 -16.75 35.61 36.94
CA GLN A 715 -17.63 34.51 37.34
C GLN A 715 -18.61 34.18 36.20
N VAL A 716 -18.71 32.91 35.82
CA VAL A 716 -19.64 32.45 34.78
C VAL A 716 -21.06 32.40 35.32
N GLU A 717 -22.01 32.98 34.59
CA GLU A 717 -23.44 32.87 34.87
C GLU A 717 -24.14 32.23 33.65
N GLY A 718 -24.80 31.09 33.85
CA GLY A 718 -25.40 30.27 32.79
C GLY A 718 -24.49 29.15 32.26
N ARG A 719 -24.81 28.62 31.06
CA ARG A 719 -24.19 27.41 30.47
C ARG A 719 -23.27 27.66 29.26
N SER A 720 -22.97 28.92 28.94
CA SER A 720 -22.26 29.29 27.69
C SER A 720 -20.79 28.87 27.63
N ALA A 721 -20.18 28.53 28.77
CA ALA A 721 -18.79 28.10 28.85
C ALA A 721 -18.65 26.57 29.06
N GLU A 722 -19.74 25.80 29.05
CA GLU A 722 -19.69 24.33 29.13
C GLU A 722 -19.06 23.74 27.85
N PRO A 723 -18.19 22.71 27.95
CA PRO A 723 -17.82 21.95 29.15
C PRO A 723 -16.62 22.52 29.94
N ILE A 724 -16.03 23.66 29.53
CA ILE A 724 -14.79 24.21 30.10
C ILE A 724 -15.00 24.90 31.45
N ALA A 725 -16.09 25.66 31.61
CA ALA A 725 -16.47 26.28 32.87
C ALA A 725 -17.99 26.20 33.09
N LEU A 726 -18.39 25.77 34.29
CA LEU A 726 -19.77 25.64 34.72
C LEU A 726 -20.29 26.94 35.34
N ASN A 727 -21.62 27.06 35.44
CA ASN A 727 -22.27 28.14 36.17
C ASN A 727 -21.67 28.31 37.59
N GLY A 728 -21.28 29.53 37.94
CA GLY A 728 -20.66 29.90 39.20
C GLY A 728 -19.14 29.72 39.27
N GLN A 729 -18.49 29.08 38.28
CA GLN A 729 -17.03 28.96 38.18
C GLN A 729 -16.40 30.24 37.63
N TYR A 730 -15.07 30.36 37.68
CA TYR A 730 -14.35 31.55 37.23
C TYR A 730 -13.55 31.28 35.95
N ILE A 731 -13.60 32.21 35.00
CA ILE A 731 -12.68 32.28 33.87
C ILE A 731 -11.54 33.21 34.26
N ILE A 732 -10.30 32.70 34.18
CA ILE A 732 -9.09 33.48 34.39
C ILE A 732 -8.72 34.14 33.07
N THR A 733 -8.69 35.46 33.04
CA THR A 733 -8.35 36.24 31.84
C THR A 733 -7.12 37.09 32.10
N GLN A 734 -6.29 37.23 31.08
CA GLN A 734 -5.19 38.17 31.06
C GLN A 734 -5.48 39.22 29.98
N GLN A 735 -5.29 40.49 30.30
CA GLN A 735 -5.48 41.56 29.34
C GLN A 735 -4.30 41.56 28.36
N PHE A 736 -4.58 41.33 27.07
CA PHE A 736 -3.60 41.42 26.01
C PHE A 736 -3.75 42.74 25.26
N ASN A 737 -2.63 43.45 25.03
CA ASN A 737 -2.62 44.64 24.19
C ASN A 737 -2.47 44.21 22.72
N THR A 738 -3.52 44.44 21.92
CA THR A 738 -3.59 44.12 20.49
C THR A 738 -2.55 44.86 19.65
N ALA A 739 -1.94 45.93 20.17
CA ALA A 739 -0.91 46.70 19.47
C ALA A 739 0.44 45.96 19.32
N ASN A 740 0.73 44.96 20.16
CA ASN A 740 2.06 44.34 20.27
C ASN A 740 2.10 42.82 19.96
N VAL A 741 0.98 42.22 19.54
CA VAL A 741 0.85 40.77 19.36
C VAL A 741 0.26 40.46 17.99
N THR A 742 1.00 39.72 17.16
CA THR A 742 0.50 39.21 15.88
C THR A 742 -0.63 38.21 16.14
N ALA A 743 -1.77 38.31 15.44
CA ALA A 743 -2.93 37.43 15.62
C ALA A 743 -2.57 35.93 15.61
N SER A 744 -1.54 35.55 14.86
CA SER A 744 -0.96 34.19 14.83
C SER A 744 -0.48 33.65 16.19
N GLN A 745 -0.11 34.51 17.15
CA GLN A 745 0.27 34.07 18.50
C GLN A 745 -0.95 33.67 19.36
N LEU A 746 -2.15 34.10 18.96
CA LEU A 746 -3.43 33.78 19.60
C LEU A 746 -4.16 32.63 18.89
N ASP A 747 -3.61 32.12 17.77
CA ASP A 747 -4.19 31.00 17.04
C ASP A 747 -4.32 29.76 17.94
N GLY A 748 -5.52 29.19 17.96
CA GLY A 748 -5.94 28.09 18.82
C GLY A 748 -6.20 28.41 20.28
N ARG A 749 -6.06 29.68 20.72
CA ARG A 749 -6.36 30.08 22.10
C ARG A 749 -7.82 30.40 22.30
N MET A 750 -8.31 30.17 23.53
CA MET A 750 -9.61 30.71 23.94
C MET A 750 -9.49 32.22 24.15
N VAL A 751 -10.41 32.96 23.54
CA VAL A 751 -10.45 34.42 23.61
C VAL A 751 -11.85 34.89 23.95
N ILE A 752 -11.92 36.07 24.54
CA ILE A 752 -13.13 36.87 24.58
C ILE A 752 -13.00 37.92 23.47
N ALA A 753 -13.67 37.68 22.34
CA ALA A 753 -13.68 38.60 21.21
C ALA A 753 -14.79 39.63 21.40
N VAL A 754 -14.56 40.89 21.02
CA VAL A 754 -15.57 41.96 21.05
C VAL A 754 -15.79 42.43 19.61
N ASP A 755 -17.04 42.42 19.15
CA ASP A 755 -17.38 42.90 17.80
C ASP A 755 -17.64 44.42 17.76
N GLU A 756 -17.88 44.95 16.56
CA GLU A 756 -18.13 46.37 16.30
C GLU A 756 -19.40 46.90 16.98
N SER A 757 -20.35 46.02 17.33
CA SER A 757 -21.56 46.35 18.08
C SER A 757 -21.37 46.32 19.59
N GLY A 758 -20.17 45.93 20.05
CA GLY A 758 -19.82 45.78 21.46
C GLY A 758 -20.27 44.45 22.07
N ALA A 759 -20.78 43.51 21.26
CA ALA A 759 -21.11 42.17 21.73
C ALA A 759 -19.83 41.37 21.97
N ARG A 760 -19.82 40.56 23.04
CA ARG A 760 -18.65 39.79 23.46
C ARG A 760 -18.90 38.30 23.23
N TYR A 761 -17.91 37.58 22.73
CA TYR A 761 -18.01 36.15 22.39
C TYR A 761 -16.90 35.38 23.08
N PHE A 762 -17.24 34.29 23.77
CA PHE A 762 -16.24 33.35 24.30
C PHE A 762 -16.07 32.19 23.33
N LYS A 763 -14.95 32.21 22.59
CA LYS A 763 -14.69 31.30 21.46
C LYS A 763 -13.20 30.96 21.36
N ARG A 764 -12.87 29.94 20.58
CA ARG A 764 -11.48 29.63 20.22
C ARG A 764 -11.09 30.41 18.97
N LEU A 765 -10.04 31.21 19.04
CA LEU A 765 -9.58 32.02 17.91
C LEU A 765 -8.79 31.15 16.94
N ARG A 766 -9.14 31.18 15.66
CA ARG A 766 -8.35 30.59 14.57
C ARG A 766 -7.93 31.66 13.58
N CYS A 767 -6.64 31.67 13.26
CA CYS A 767 -6.09 32.56 12.24
C CYS A 767 -5.91 31.82 10.93
N GLN A 768 -6.70 32.18 9.91
CA GLN A 768 -6.56 31.63 8.58
C GLN A 768 -6.32 32.76 7.57
N GLN A 769 -5.06 32.90 7.13
CA GLN A 769 -4.63 33.94 6.19
C GLN A 769 -5.01 35.36 6.68
N SER A 770 -5.96 36.04 6.02
CA SER A 770 -6.46 37.38 6.36
C SER A 770 -7.75 37.36 7.20
N ILE A 771 -8.27 36.18 7.56
CA ILE A 771 -9.55 36.00 8.24
C ILE A 771 -9.32 35.42 9.64
N ILE A 772 -10.04 35.96 10.62
CA ILE A 772 -10.10 35.43 11.98
C ILE A 772 -11.43 34.69 12.12
N VAL A 773 -11.38 33.40 12.48
CA VAL A 773 -12.55 32.56 12.72
C VAL A 773 -12.69 32.31 14.22
N LEU A 774 -13.90 32.50 14.75
CA LEU A 774 -14.22 32.21 16.14
C LEU A 774 -14.91 30.84 16.23
N GLU A 775 -14.11 29.81 16.49
CA GLU A 775 -14.53 28.41 16.61
C GLU A 775 -15.26 28.17 17.94
N SER A 776 -16.23 27.25 17.94
CA SER A 776 -16.88 26.81 19.18
C SER A 776 -15.88 26.10 20.09
N ILE A 777 -16.08 26.17 21.41
CA ILE A 777 -15.14 25.62 22.40
C ILE A 777 -15.33 24.09 22.58
N ASN A 778 -16.25 23.47 21.81
CA ASN A 778 -16.52 22.04 21.87
C ASN A 778 -15.32 21.17 21.43
N ALA A 779 -15.34 19.91 21.86
CA ALA A 779 -14.20 19.04 22.06
C ALA A 779 -13.51 18.48 20.79
N ASP A 780 -13.97 18.82 19.58
CA ASP A 780 -13.59 18.06 18.38
C ASP A 780 -12.35 18.64 17.67
N GLY A 781 -11.59 19.51 18.36
CA GLY A 781 -10.53 20.36 17.80
C GLY A 781 -9.19 19.70 17.49
N VAL A 782 -9.17 18.53 16.83
CA VAL A 782 -7.94 17.99 16.21
C VAL A 782 -8.15 17.80 14.71
N GLN A 783 -7.72 18.76 13.89
CA GLN A 783 -7.19 18.48 12.56
C GLN A 783 -6.02 19.40 12.18
N HIS A 784 -5.04 18.79 11.51
CA HIS A 784 -3.80 19.36 11.02
C HIS A 784 -4.03 20.45 9.96
N LEU A 785 -3.17 21.47 9.96
CA LEU A 785 -3.01 22.46 8.88
C LEU A 785 -2.84 21.76 7.52
N HIS A 786 -3.91 21.63 6.73
CA HIS A 786 -3.82 21.33 5.30
C HIS A 786 -4.69 22.26 4.47
N ASN A 787 -4.10 22.69 3.34
CA ASN A 787 -4.52 23.78 2.49
C ASN A 787 -5.97 23.60 1.97
N TYR A 788 -6.86 24.51 2.37
CA TYR A 788 -8.12 24.71 1.66
C TYR A 788 -7.83 25.33 0.29
N SER A 789 -8.22 24.64 -0.78
CA SER A 789 -8.18 25.18 -2.14
C SER A 789 -9.22 26.29 -2.31
N VAL A 790 -8.75 27.53 -2.49
CA VAL A 790 -9.56 28.64 -2.99
C VAL A 790 -9.87 28.37 -4.46
N LEU A 791 -11.12 28.06 -4.78
CA LEU A 791 -11.62 28.21 -6.15
C LEU A 791 -11.87 29.70 -6.37
N THR A 792 -10.95 30.36 -7.07
CA THR A 792 -11.13 31.72 -7.58
C THR A 792 -12.23 31.72 -8.64
N GLY A 793 -13.41 32.21 -8.30
CA GLY A 793 -14.53 32.46 -9.21
C GLY A 793 -15.05 33.91 -9.07
N PRO A 794 -15.57 34.53 -10.13
CA PRO A 794 -15.72 35.99 -10.27
C PRO A 794 -16.99 36.53 -9.61
N LEU A 795 -17.21 36.26 -8.32
CA LEU A 795 -18.26 36.89 -7.53
C LEU A 795 -17.66 37.42 -6.22
N ALA A 796 -16.71 38.34 -6.38
CA ALA A 796 -16.27 39.23 -5.31
C ALA A 796 -17.32 40.33 -5.11
N TYR A 797 -17.68 40.58 -3.85
CA TYR A 797 -18.50 41.68 -3.34
C TYR A 797 -18.19 43.06 -3.95
N PRO A 798 -19.11 44.03 -3.77
CA PRO A 798 -18.72 45.37 -3.38
C PRO A 798 -19.20 45.72 -1.97
N LYS A 799 -18.19 46.06 -1.13
CA LYS A 799 -18.15 46.82 0.13
C LYS A 799 -19.09 46.45 1.28
#